data_AF-A0A8T5Y584-F1
#
_entry.id   AF-A0A8T5Y584-F1
#
_cell.length_a   1.000
_cell.length_b   1.000
_cell.length_c   1.000
_cell.angle_alpha   90.00
_cell.angle_beta   90.00
_cell.angle_gamma   90.00
#
_symmetry.space_group_name_H-M   'P 1'
#
loop_
_entity.id
_entity.type
_entity.pdbx_description
1 polymer ?
#
loop_
_entity_poly.entity_id
_entity_poly.type
_entity_poly.pdbx_seq_one_letter_code
_entity_poly.pdbx_strand_id
1 'polypeptide(L)'
;MQVPHINLTKKHVQIITSVVLVLAVVTTLIFSYPWLQMQLASLMLTHGNYEQAEQILIRLNERRPEWTRPRQKLIISQLHLGKHQQAAQTVISLADRSSLDPAMLALTYADVARELISSGHSSTALELSFRVLNERNDPLLKEAVMEICFQIAETGDLTLALNGINLALDLAEENWNIRQRAFNILLTKALEAPASQAEPILDRALDLYPYNTLAVTHKAKILANREGAEAALDYMVSKEHNILNNGATQEYMDTKRDLVLRLAERNEDVDLSPYIAGMGEEELLDFVLQGLRMAWNNNQTGEQFYRLFQTSVEVVYAYGRNLFETETWSDALSVFQHLQTLDPEHSPYDLIFAALRSKTDTTHQTLSINGRSVDMAQISPNGNFIAFRRWQNYPWLDENVRSQLVLRDLSTSRDIIVGTGDQFAWSANSNWLAHVTTSNTGMGTLRIYDLNSGENTTLAEDYNVMNVNWANNTLLVQAEEKELGDVRLLSYSLPELEPEVKEWELSGDINQTLHWYDIGSSRLDIYQGRNRIHSVHLDNQIVSVSRWSPDGRYLVIESIGSENWLYDNINQSLTQIDLPGQFAAWGSGNQLYWYHPLWESDNVLVRLNTRGEVVSYLPYSFSVTHYDLSVSNNANKVVWVVDDQLKYSRR
;
A
#
# COMPACT_ATOMS: atom_id res chain seq x y z
N MET A 1 -110.24 -3.18 -2.96
CA MET A 1 -108.86 -3.69 -3.11
C MET A 1 -108.95 -5.09 -3.69
N GLN A 2 -108.61 -5.24 -4.98
CA GLN A 2 -108.60 -6.51 -5.68
C GLN A 2 -107.30 -7.26 -5.34
N VAL A 3 -107.43 -8.47 -4.80
CA VAL A 3 -106.35 -9.47 -4.77
C VAL A 3 -106.64 -10.42 -5.93
N PRO A 4 -105.72 -10.61 -6.89
CA PRO A 4 -105.94 -11.56 -7.98
C PRO A 4 -105.84 -12.99 -7.44
N HIS A 5 -106.96 -13.71 -7.44
CA HIS A 5 -106.99 -15.16 -7.27
C HIS A 5 -106.39 -15.82 -8.51
N ILE A 6 -105.18 -16.35 -8.39
CA ILE A 6 -104.60 -17.23 -9.41
C ILE A 6 -105.38 -18.56 -9.38
N ASN A 7 -106.34 -18.72 -10.29
CA ASN A 7 -107.05 -19.98 -10.51
C ASN A 7 -106.13 -20.97 -11.25
N LEU A 8 -105.31 -21.70 -10.49
CA LEU A 8 -104.56 -22.86 -10.99
C LEU A 8 -105.56 -23.98 -11.34
N THR A 9 -105.81 -24.20 -12.62
CA THR A 9 -106.65 -25.31 -13.11
C THR A 9 -106.07 -26.66 -12.69
N LYS A 10 -106.94 -27.65 -12.43
CA LYS A 10 -106.57 -29.02 -11.97
C LYS A 10 -105.43 -29.66 -12.79
N LYS A 11 -105.37 -29.36 -14.10
CA LYS A 11 -104.29 -29.76 -15.01
C LYS A 11 -102.94 -29.09 -14.72
N HIS A 12 -102.91 -27.82 -14.35
CA HIS A 12 -101.67 -27.14 -13.96
C HIS A 12 -101.16 -27.66 -12.62
N VAL A 13 -102.05 -27.92 -11.66
CA VAL A 13 -101.67 -28.58 -10.39
C VAL A 13 -101.14 -29.98 -10.66
N GLN A 14 -101.77 -30.76 -11.54
CA GLN A 14 -101.29 -32.10 -11.94
C GLN A 14 -99.96 -32.05 -12.69
N ILE A 15 -99.76 -31.12 -13.63
CA ILE A 15 -98.50 -30.98 -14.35
C ILE A 15 -97.40 -30.53 -13.38
N ILE A 16 -97.67 -29.57 -12.50
CA ILE A 16 -96.70 -29.13 -11.47
C ILE A 16 -96.42 -30.27 -10.50
N THR A 17 -97.42 -31.01 -10.01
CA THR A 17 -97.17 -32.14 -9.11
C THR A 17 -96.51 -33.32 -9.81
N SER A 18 -96.80 -33.60 -11.08
CA SER A 18 -96.11 -34.64 -11.87
C SER A 18 -94.68 -34.22 -12.21
N VAL A 19 -94.44 -32.96 -12.55
CA VAL A 19 -93.08 -32.42 -12.75
C VAL A 19 -92.32 -32.41 -11.44
N VAL A 20 -92.93 -32.04 -10.32
CA VAL A 20 -92.34 -32.09 -8.97
C VAL A 20 -92.10 -33.53 -8.51
N LEU A 21 -93.00 -34.47 -8.83
CA LEU A 21 -92.83 -35.90 -8.50
C LEU A 21 -91.76 -36.54 -9.36
N VAL A 22 -91.71 -36.25 -10.67
CA VAL A 22 -90.64 -36.71 -11.56
C VAL A 22 -89.32 -36.08 -11.16
N LEU A 23 -89.28 -34.78 -10.84
CA LEU A 23 -88.13 -34.12 -10.25
C LEU A 23 -87.73 -34.84 -8.97
N ALA A 24 -88.64 -35.04 -8.01
CA ALA A 24 -88.38 -35.72 -6.75
C ALA A 24 -87.86 -37.15 -6.95
N VAL A 25 -88.44 -37.94 -7.84
CA VAL A 25 -87.98 -39.31 -8.16
C VAL A 25 -86.60 -39.27 -8.80
N VAL A 26 -86.35 -38.34 -9.73
CA VAL A 26 -85.03 -38.14 -10.35
C VAL A 26 -84.00 -37.65 -9.34
N THR A 27 -84.31 -36.70 -8.45
CA THR A 27 -83.43 -36.30 -7.35
C THR A 27 -83.20 -37.48 -6.41
N THR A 28 -84.21 -38.28 -6.09
CA THR A 28 -84.06 -39.45 -5.22
C THR A 28 -83.14 -40.48 -5.86
N LEU A 29 -83.32 -40.81 -7.14
CA LEU A 29 -82.43 -41.69 -7.91
C LEU A 29 -81.00 -41.14 -8.00
N ILE A 30 -80.84 -39.86 -8.27
CA ILE A 30 -79.55 -39.18 -8.25
C ILE A 30 -78.92 -39.27 -6.85
N PHE A 31 -79.67 -39.09 -5.76
CA PHE A 31 -79.13 -39.14 -4.39
C PHE A 31 -78.89 -40.56 -3.85
N SER A 32 -79.52 -41.58 -4.45
CA SER A 32 -79.41 -42.99 -4.06
C SER A 32 -78.36 -43.77 -4.84
N TYR A 33 -78.01 -43.38 -6.07
CA TYR A 33 -77.06 -44.11 -6.92
C TYR A 33 -75.71 -43.37 -7.08
N PRO A 34 -74.60 -43.90 -6.53
CA PRO A 34 -73.29 -43.27 -6.60
C PRO A 34 -72.79 -42.93 -8.01
N TRP A 35 -73.13 -43.75 -9.01
CA TRP A 35 -72.78 -43.49 -10.40
C TRP A 35 -73.46 -42.23 -10.98
N LEU A 36 -74.73 -41.99 -10.66
CA LEU A 36 -75.46 -40.80 -11.09
C LEU A 36 -74.96 -39.54 -10.38
N GLN A 37 -74.63 -39.63 -9.09
CA GLN A 37 -73.99 -38.53 -8.35
C GLN A 37 -72.67 -38.12 -9.00
N MET A 38 -71.89 -39.09 -9.48
CA MET A 38 -70.60 -38.82 -10.13
C MET A 38 -70.75 -38.17 -11.52
N GLN A 39 -71.78 -38.55 -12.29
CA GLN A 39 -72.10 -37.89 -13.56
C GLN A 39 -72.61 -36.46 -13.32
N LEU A 40 -73.46 -36.26 -12.32
CA LEU A 40 -73.92 -34.93 -11.92
C LEU A 40 -72.77 -34.04 -11.47
N ALA A 41 -71.88 -34.54 -10.60
CA ALA A 41 -70.69 -33.80 -10.19
C ALA A 41 -69.77 -33.48 -11.38
N SER A 42 -69.63 -34.40 -12.35
CA SER A 42 -68.87 -34.14 -13.58
C SER A 42 -69.47 -33.02 -14.42
N LEU A 43 -70.79 -33.01 -14.58
CA LEU A 43 -71.52 -31.97 -15.30
C LEU A 43 -71.41 -30.61 -14.59
N MET A 44 -71.47 -30.62 -13.25
CA MET A 44 -71.27 -29.42 -12.44
C MET A 44 -69.87 -28.83 -12.60
N LEU A 45 -68.82 -29.67 -12.62
CA LEU A 45 -67.45 -29.23 -12.91
C LEU A 45 -67.34 -28.60 -14.31
N THR A 46 -67.94 -29.21 -15.34
CA THR A 46 -67.89 -28.65 -16.70
C THR A 46 -68.62 -27.32 -16.85
N HIS A 47 -69.57 -27.01 -15.96
CA HIS A 47 -70.30 -25.75 -15.94
C HIS A 47 -69.79 -24.75 -14.89
N GLY A 48 -68.64 -25.01 -14.26
CA GLY A 48 -68.01 -24.10 -13.29
C GLY A 48 -68.67 -24.07 -11.91
N ASN A 49 -69.60 -24.99 -11.61
CA ASN A 49 -70.27 -25.08 -10.31
C ASN A 49 -69.44 -25.92 -9.31
N TYR A 50 -68.24 -25.43 -8.99
CA TYR A 50 -67.23 -26.17 -8.22
C TYR A 50 -67.65 -26.44 -6.76
N GLU A 51 -68.31 -25.51 -6.07
CA GLU A 51 -68.71 -25.70 -4.67
C GLU A 51 -69.76 -26.82 -4.51
N GLN A 52 -70.74 -26.87 -5.40
CA GLN A 52 -71.78 -27.90 -5.40
C GLN A 52 -71.21 -29.26 -5.81
N ALA A 53 -70.30 -29.28 -6.79
CA ALA A 53 -69.59 -30.49 -7.19
C ALA A 53 -68.77 -31.07 -6.02
N GLU A 54 -68.03 -30.23 -5.29
CA GLU A 54 -67.21 -30.63 -4.14
C GLU A 54 -68.06 -31.33 -3.06
N GLN A 55 -69.22 -30.75 -2.68
CA GLN A 55 -70.09 -31.35 -1.67
C GLN A 55 -70.60 -32.75 -2.07
N ILE A 56 -70.90 -32.96 -3.35
CA ILE A 56 -71.32 -34.28 -3.86
C ILE A 56 -70.13 -35.25 -3.83
N LEU A 57 -68.95 -34.79 -4.25
CA LEU A 57 -67.74 -35.60 -4.33
C LEU A 57 -67.19 -36.02 -2.95
N ILE A 58 -67.28 -35.15 -1.94
CA ILE A 58 -66.94 -35.49 -0.54
C ILE A 58 -67.86 -36.61 -0.04
N ARG A 59 -69.18 -36.47 -0.20
CA ARG A 59 -70.14 -37.51 0.23
C ARG A 59 -69.94 -38.83 -0.51
N LEU A 60 -69.60 -38.76 -1.79
CA LEU A 60 -69.25 -39.93 -2.60
C LEU A 60 -68.01 -40.63 -2.05
N ASN A 61 -66.99 -39.85 -1.69
CA ASN A 61 -65.75 -40.37 -1.09
C ASN A 61 -66.00 -41.03 0.28
N GLU A 62 -66.85 -40.45 1.13
CA GLU A 62 -67.19 -41.03 2.44
C GLU A 62 -67.97 -42.36 2.31
N ARG A 63 -68.90 -42.44 1.35
CA ARG A 63 -69.77 -43.61 1.15
C ARG A 63 -69.11 -44.75 0.40
N ARG A 64 -68.23 -44.41 -0.53
CA ARG A 64 -67.53 -45.35 -1.42
C ARG A 64 -66.06 -45.01 -1.39
N PRO A 65 -65.39 -45.22 -0.25
CA PRO A 65 -64.00 -44.88 -0.11
C PRO A 65 -63.24 -45.47 -1.27
N GLU A 66 -63.36 -46.77 -1.59
CA GLU A 66 -62.62 -47.53 -2.62
C GLU A 66 -62.64 -46.93 -4.04
N TRP A 67 -63.59 -46.06 -4.35
CA TRP A 67 -63.72 -45.47 -5.68
C TRP A 67 -62.83 -44.24 -5.83
N THR A 68 -61.78 -44.33 -6.66
CA THR A 68 -60.76 -43.28 -6.82
C THR A 68 -61.21 -42.11 -7.70
N ARG A 69 -62.10 -42.34 -8.67
CA ARG A 69 -62.56 -41.33 -9.65
C ARG A 69 -63.20 -40.09 -8.99
N PRO A 70 -64.06 -40.21 -7.95
CA PRO A 70 -64.57 -39.05 -7.22
C PRO A 70 -63.47 -38.16 -6.63
N ARG A 71 -62.39 -38.73 -6.09
CA ARG A 71 -61.27 -37.95 -5.52
C ARG A 71 -60.48 -37.17 -6.57
N GLN A 72 -60.26 -37.75 -7.76
CA GLN A 72 -59.62 -37.03 -8.88
C GLN A 72 -60.43 -35.79 -9.29
N LYS A 73 -61.76 -35.93 -9.36
CA LYS A 73 -62.65 -34.80 -9.65
C LYS A 73 -62.76 -33.82 -8.48
N LEU A 74 -62.63 -34.30 -7.25
CA LEU A 74 -62.64 -33.48 -6.05
C LEU A 74 -61.43 -32.55 -6.03
N ILE A 75 -60.25 -33.04 -6.41
CA ILE A 75 -59.03 -32.26 -6.56
C ILE A 75 -59.24 -31.09 -7.53
N ILE A 76 -59.79 -31.34 -8.72
CA ILE A 76 -60.08 -30.29 -9.71
C ILE A 76 -61.01 -29.22 -9.10
N SER A 77 -62.06 -29.66 -8.40
CA SER A 77 -63.00 -28.78 -7.71
C SER A 77 -62.32 -27.92 -6.64
N GLN A 78 -61.44 -28.53 -5.83
CA GLN A 78 -60.74 -27.87 -4.74
C GLN A 78 -59.70 -26.86 -5.25
N LEU A 79 -58.96 -27.19 -6.32
CA LEU A 79 -58.02 -26.26 -6.95
C LEU A 79 -58.74 -25.02 -7.50
N HIS A 80 -59.85 -25.18 -8.23
CA HIS A 80 -60.62 -24.05 -8.75
C HIS A 80 -61.25 -23.18 -7.64
N LEU A 81 -61.49 -23.74 -6.45
CA LEU A 81 -61.98 -23.02 -5.28
C LEU A 81 -60.86 -22.38 -4.44
N GLY A 82 -59.59 -22.48 -4.85
CA GLY A 82 -58.43 -22.01 -4.07
C GLY A 82 -58.16 -22.82 -2.80
N LYS A 83 -58.75 -24.01 -2.68
CA LYS A 83 -58.63 -24.90 -1.50
C LYS A 83 -57.38 -25.79 -1.60
N HIS A 84 -56.24 -25.14 -1.77
CA HIS A 84 -54.93 -25.73 -2.05
C HIS A 84 -54.50 -26.85 -1.06
N GLN A 85 -54.63 -26.62 0.26
CA GLN A 85 -54.31 -27.63 1.28
C GLN A 85 -55.23 -28.86 1.22
N GLN A 86 -56.51 -28.66 0.88
CA GLN A 86 -57.48 -29.76 0.79
C GLN A 86 -57.24 -30.59 -0.48
N ALA A 87 -56.85 -29.94 -1.58
CA ALA A 87 -56.41 -30.62 -2.79
C ALA A 87 -55.18 -31.51 -2.51
N ALA A 88 -54.16 -30.97 -1.83
CA ALA A 88 -52.97 -31.73 -1.42
C ALA A 88 -53.33 -32.96 -0.54
N GLN A 89 -54.18 -32.78 0.47
CA GLN A 89 -54.64 -33.89 1.32
C GLN A 89 -55.40 -34.95 0.52
N THR A 90 -56.19 -34.53 -0.48
CA THR A 90 -56.92 -35.45 -1.34
C THR A 90 -55.96 -36.27 -2.23
N VAL A 91 -54.87 -35.68 -2.73
CA VAL A 91 -53.81 -36.41 -3.45
C VAL A 91 -53.11 -37.43 -2.54
N ILE A 92 -52.76 -37.07 -1.31
CA ILE A 92 -52.15 -38.02 -0.35
C ILE A 92 -53.08 -39.21 -0.11
N SER A 93 -54.39 -38.97 0.07
CA SER A 93 -55.37 -40.04 0.23
C SER A 93 -55.52 -40.94 -1.00
N LEU A 94 -55.16 -40.45 -2.20
CA LEU A 94 -55.12 -41.25 -3.42
C LEU A 94 -53.87 -42.14 -3.46
N ALA A 95 -52.77 -41.70 -2.86
CA ALA A 95 -51.50 -42.42 -2.83
C ALA A 95 -51.52 -43.66 -1.92
N ASP A 96 -52.25 -43.62 -0.79
CA ASP A 96 -52.52 -44.73 0.16
C ASP A 96 -53.21 -45.98 -0.50
N ARG A 97 -53.36 -46.01 -1.82
CA ARG A 97 -54.13 -47.06 -2.52
C ARG A 97 -53.34 -47.75 -3.60
N SER A 98 -53.06 -49.01 -3.32
CA SER A 98 -52.30 -49.94 -4.16
C SER A 98 -52.93 -50.27 -5.52
N SER A 99 -54.21 -49.94 -5.76
CA SER A 99 -54.92 -50.27 -7.01
C SER A 99 -54.99 -49.14 -8.06
N LEU A 100 -54.52 -47.93 -7.73
CA LEU A 100 -54.51 -46.82 -8.68
C LEU A 100 -53.35 -46.99 -9.67
N ASP A 101 -53.56 -46.69 -10.94
CA ASP A 101 -52.50 -46.68 -11.95
C ASP A 101 -51.38 -45.69 -11.58
N PRO A 102 -50.10 -46.13 -11.50
CA PRO A 102 -48.96 -45.26 -11.20
C PRO A 102 -48.87 -44.01 -12.07
N ALA A 103 -49.16 -44.12 -13.38
CA ALA A 103 -49.08 -42.99 -14.30
C ALA A 103 -50.14 -41.93 -13.99
N MET A 104 -51.37 -42.38 -13.69
CA MET A 104 -52.47 -41.50 -13.31
C MET A 104 -52.19 -40.77 -11.98
N LEU A 105 -51.57 -41.44 -11.00
CA LEU A 105 -51.17 -40.81 -9.75
C LEU A 105 -50.08 -39.75 -9.97
N ALA A 106 -49.05 -40.07 -10.76
CA ALA A 106 -47.96 -39.15 -11.07
C ALA A 106 -48.46 -37.88 -11.79
N LEU A 107 -49.35 -38.01 -12.77
CA LEU A 107 -49.97 -36.88 -13.46
C LEU A 107 -50.83 -36.03 -12.50
N THR A 108 -51.68 -36.67 -11.71
CA THR A 108 -52.56 -35.97 -10.75
C THR A 108 -51.73 -35.21 -9.71
N TYR A 109 -50.66 -35.82 -9.21
CA TYR A 109 -49.72 -35.16 -8.31
C TYR A 109 -49.03 -33.97 -8.99
N ALA A 110 -48.48 -34.14 -10.19
CA ALA A 110 -47.75 -33.09 -10.89
C ALA A 110 -48.64 -31.88 -11.18
N ASP A 111 -49.89 -32.09 -11.62
CA ASP A 111 -50.83 -31.01 -11.89
C ASP A 111 -51.16 -30.21 -10.63
N VAL A 112 -51.41 -30.90 -9.51
CA VAL A 112 -51.67 -30.25 -8.21
C VAL A 112 -50.45 -29.50 -7.71
N ALA A 113 -49.27 -30.12 -7.79
CA ALA A 113 -48.05 -29.49 -7.31
C ALA A 113 -47.66 -28.26 -8.13
N ARG A 114 -47.83 -28.27 -9.46
CA ARG A 114 -47.61 -27.08 -10.31
C ARG A 114 -48.56 -25.95 -9.95
N GLU A 115 -49.84 -26.25 -9.75
CA GLU A 115 -50.83 -25.25 -9.35
C GLU A 115 -50.52 -24.66 -7.97
N LEU A 116 -50.01 -25.47 -7.04
CA LEU A 116 -49.52 -25.01 -5.74
C LEU A 116 -48.33 -24.06 -5.89
N ILE A 117 -47.35 -24.38 -6.76
CA ILE A 117 -46.18 -23.54 -7.03
C ILE A 117 -46.61 -22.21 -7.67
N SER A 118 -47.43 -22.24 -8.72
CA SER A 118 -47.91 -21.02 -9.42
C SER A 118 -48.76 -20.12 -8.53
N SER A 119 -49.42 -20.69 -7.52
CA SER A 119 -50.21 -19.96 -6.52
C SER A 119 -49.40 -19.46 -5.32
N GLY A 120 -48.07 -19.65 -5.30
CA GLY A 120 -47.19 -19.21 -4.22
C GLY A 120 -47.13 -20.13 -2.99
N HIS A 121 -47.63 -21.35 -3.10
CA HIS A 121 -47.68 -22.36 -2.03
C HIS A 121 -46.60 -23.45 -2.18
N SER A 122 -45.38 -23.07 -2.55
CA SER A 122 -44.27 -24.00 -2.82
C SER A 122 -43.87 -24.86 -1.61
N SER A 123 -44.01 -24.37 -0.38
CA SER A 123 -43.79 -25.16 0.84
C SER A 123 -44.79 -26.31 0.98
N THR A 124 -46.06 -26.07 0.65
CA THR A 124 -47.11 -27.10 0.64
C THR A 124 -46.90 -28.10 -0.50
N ALA A 125 -46.42 -27.64 -1.67
CA ALA A 125 -46.05 -28.53 -2.76
C ALA A 125 -44.89 -29.48 -2.37
N LEU A 126 -43.90 -28.96 -1.65
CA LEU A 126 -42.80 -29.78 -1.12
C LEU A 126 -43.28 -30.79 -0.08
N GLU A 127 -44.12 -30.38 0.87
CA GLU A 127 -44.70 -31.28 1.86
C GLU A 127 -45.55 -32.40 1.20
N LEU A 128 -46.34 -32.04 0.19
CA LEU A 128 -47.11 -33.00 -0.61
C LEU A 128 -46.18 -34.04 -1.25
N SER A 129 -45.04 -33.60 -1.78
CA SER A 129 -44.03 -34.47 -2.41
C SER A 129 -43.49 -35.52 -1.45
N PHE A 130 -43.10 -35.12 -0.24
CA PHE A 130 -42.65 -36.05 0.81
C PHE A 130 -43.73 -37.06 1.20
N ARG A 131 -44.95 -36.58 1.46
CA ARG A 131 -46.05 -37.43 1.94
C ARG A 131 -46.48 -38.44 0.88
N VAL A 132 -46.61 -38.03 -0.38
CA VAL A 132 -47.01 -38.91 -1.47
C VAL A 132 -45.98 -40.02 -1.72
N LEU A 133 -44.68 -39.71 -1.61
CA LEU A 133 -43.62 -40.72 -1.71
C LEU A 133 -43.59 -41.69 -0.52
N ASN A 134 -43.93 -41.23 0.68
CA ASN A 134 -44.01 -42.10 1.86
C ASN A 134 -45.15 -43.12 1.74
N GLU A 135 -46.27 -42.71 1.14
CA GLU A 135 -47.40 -43.62 0.91
C GLU A 135 -47.15 -44.57 -0.27
N ARG A 136 -46.40 -44.14 -1.28
CA ARG A 136 -46.25 -44.91 -2.52
C ARG A 136 -44.93 -44.67 -3.25
N ASN A 137 -44.28 -45.78 -3.63
CA ASN A 137 -42.95 -45.79 -4.23
C ASN A 137 -42.97 -46.37 -5.66
N ASP A 138 -43.36 -45.55 -6.65
CA ASP A 138 -43.39 -45.91 -8.06
C ASP A 138 -42.35 -45.12 -8.90
N PRO A 139 -41.73 -45.70 -9.94
CA PRO A 139 -40.75 -44.99 -10.78
C PRO A 139 -41.28 -43.71 -11.45
N LEU A 140 -42.47 -43.76 -12.05
CA LEU A 140 -43.09 -42.58 -12.70
C LEU A 140 -43.45 -41.48 -11.70
N LEU A 141 -43.84 -41.86 -10.48
CA LEU A 141 -44.14 -40.92 -9.41
C LEU A 141 -42.86 -40.24 -8.90
N LYS A 142 -41.77 -40.99 -8.74
CA LYS A 142 -40.45 -40.45 -8.40
C LYS A 142 -39.97 -39.43 -9.42
N GLU A 143 -40.12 -39.73 -10.71
CA GLU A 143 -39.75 -38.82 -11.80
C GLU A 143 -40.59 -37.53 -11.76
N ALA A 144 -41.91 -37.65 -11.58
CA ALA A 144 -42.79 -36.50 -11.42
C ALA A 144 -42.41 -35.65 -10.19
N VAL A 145 -42.13 -36.28 -9.05
CA VAL A 145 -41.72 -35.58 -7.83
C VAL A 145 -40.39 -34.87 -8.01
N MET A 146 -39.42 -35.50 -8.66
CA MET A 146 -38.13 -34.91 -8.96
C MET A 146 -38.27 -33.64 -9.82
N GLU A 147 -39.07 -33.66 -10.88
CA GLU A 147 -39.28 -32.47 -11.74
C GLU A 147 -39.96 -31.34 -10.97
N ILE A 148 -40.97 -31.65 -10.16
CA ILE A 148 -41.63 -30.65 -9.29
C ILE A 148 -40.63 -30.06 -8.29
N CYS A 149 -39.76 -30.88 -7.70
CA CYS A 149 -38.75 -30.42 -6.77
C CYS A 149 -37.75 -29.45 -7.42
N PHE A 150 -37.38 -29.67 -8.68
CA PHE A 150 -36.59 -28.70 -9.43
C PHE A 150 -37.35 -27.39 -9.70
N GLN A 151 -38.63 -27.46 -10.04
CA GLN A 151 -39.46 -26.27 -10.22
C GLN A 151 -39.61 -25.48 -8.91
N ILE A 152 -39.77 -26.18 -7.77
CA ILE A 152 -39.76 -25.56 -6.43
C ILE A 152 -38.42 -24.88 -6.20
N ALA A 153 -37.30 -25.50 -6.59
CA ALA A 153 -35.99 -24.91 -6.35
C ALA A 153 -35.65 -23.72 -7.24
N GLU A 154 -36.14 -23.71 -8.48
CA GLU A 154 -36.01 -22.57 -9.38
C GLU A 154 -36.83 -21.37 -8.87
N THR A 155 -38.05 -21.59 -8.38
CA THR A 155 -39.00 -20.51 -8.03
C THR A 155 -39.03 -20.13 -6.55
N GLY A 156 -38.65 -21.04 -5.66
CA GLY A 156 -38.71 -20.87 -4.21
C GLY A 156 -37.58 -20.02 -3.64
N ASP A 157 -37.72 -19.72 -2.34
CA ASP A 157 -36.66 -19.16 -1.53
C ASP A 157 -35.50 -20.17 -1.33
N LEU A 158 -34.42 -19.71 -0.71
CA LEU A 158 -33.19 -20.48 -0.51
C LEU A 158 -33.40 -21.79 0.26
N THR A 159 -34.26 -21.77 1.28
CA THR A 159 -34.55 -22.96 2.10
C THR A 159 -35.36 -23.98 1.31
N LEU A 160 -36.39 -23.52 0.59
CA LEU A 160 -37.19 -24.38 -0.28
C LEU A 160 -36.37 -24.94 -1.43
N ALA A 161 -35.45 -24.16 -1.99
CA ALA A 161 -34.56 -24.62 -3.04
C ALA A 161 -33.63 -25.73 -2.58
N LEU A 162 -32.98 -25.56 -1.43
CA LEU A 162 -32.13 -26.61 -0.86
C LEU A 162 -32.91 -27.89 -0.56
N ASN A 163 -34.08 -27.78 0.06
CA ASN A 163 -34.89 -28.95 0.42
C ASN A 163 -35.46 -29.66 -0.82
N GLY A 164 -35.92 -28.90 -1.82
CA GLY A 164 -36.38 -29.45 -3.09
C GLY A 164 -35.26 -30.21 -3.80
N ILE A 165 -34.08 -29.61 -3.92
CA ILE A 165 -32.93 -30.26 -4.56
C ILE A 165 -32.47 -31.51 -3.81
N ASN A 166 -32.44 -31.49 -2.48
CA ASN A 166 -32.08 -32.68 -1.70
C ASN A 166 -33.05 -33.83 -1.97
N LEU A 167 -34.36 -33.56 -1.95
CA LEU A 167 -35.35 -34.58 -2.30
C LEU A 167 -35.21 -35.06 -3.74
N ALA A 168 -34.96 -34.16 -4.71
CA ALA A 168 -34.73 -34.54 -6.10
C ALA A 168 -33.50 -35.45 -6.27
N LEU A 169 -32.40 -35.15 -5.56
CA LEU A 169 -31.17 -35.94 -5.59
C LEU A 169 -31.31 -37.31 -4.92
N ASP A 170 -32.06 -37.40 -3.82
CA ASP A 170 -32.33 -38.67 -3.12
C ASP A 170 -33.12 -39.65 -4.01
N LEU A 171 -33.91 -39.12 -4.95
CA LEU A 171 -34.70 -39.91 -5.89
C LEU A 171 -33.95 -40.27 -7.17
N ALA A 172 -32.84 -39.58 -7.46
CA ALA A 172 -32.05 -39.78 -8.66
C ALA A 172 -30.92 -40.79 -8.41
N GLU A 173 -31.06 -42.01 -8.95
CA GLU A 173 -29.93 -42.93 -9.11
C GLU A 173 -28.82 -42.24 -9.90
N GLU A 174 -27.55 -42.35 -9.47
CA GLU A 174 -26.37 -41.56 -9.91
C GLU A 174 -26.43 -41.01 -11.35
N ASN A 175 -27.19 -39.93 -11.55
CA ASN A 175 -27.46 -39.36 -12.86
C ASN A 175 -26.75 -38.02 -12.96
N TRP A 176 -25.76 -37.97 -13.84
CA TRP A 176 -24.91 -36.79 -14.00
C TRP A 176 -25.72 -35.55 -14.44
N ASN A 177 -26.73 -35.71 -15.30
CA ASN A 177 -27.55 -34.59 -15.78
C ASN A 177 -28.34 -33.95 -14.64
N ILE A 178 -28.89 -34.78 -13.76
CA ILE A 178 -29.67 -34.34 -12.60
C ILE A 178 -28.77 -33.62 -11.60
N ARG A 179 -27.57 -34.16 -11.34
CA ARG A 179 -26.56 -33.51 -10.50
C ARG A 179 -26.10 -32.17 -11.09
N GLN A 180 -25.92 -32.08 -12.40
CA GLN A 180 -25.55 -30.83 -13.06
C GLN A 180 -26.65 -29.77 -12.95
N ARG A 181 -27.93 -30.15 -13.18
CA ARG A 181 -29.07 -29.23 -13.02
C ARG A 181 -29.18 -28.73 -11.58
N ALA A 182 -29.08 -29.64 -10.60
CA ALA A 182 -29.06 -29.31 -9.19
C ALA A 182 -27.94 -28.31 -8.85
N PHE A 183 -26.73 -28.59 -9.31
CA PHE A 183 -25.59 -27.69 -9.11
C PHE A 183 -25.83 -26.28 -9.68
N ASN A 184 -26.29 -26.19 -10.93
CA ASN A 184 -26.52 -24.89 -11.58
C ASN A 184 -27.57 -24.05 -10.84
N ILE A 185 -28.65 -24.67 -10.36
CA ILE A 185 -29.69 -23.99 -9.58
C ILE A 185 -29.12 -23.53 -8.23
N LEU A 186 -28.42 -24.41 -7.49
CA LEU A 186 -27.81 -24.06 -6.20
C LEU A 186 -26.81 -22.92 -6.35
N LEU A 187 -25.90 -23.00 -7.34
CA LEU A 187 -24.90 -21.96 -7.56
C LEU A 187 -25.57 -20.63 -7.85
N THR A 188 -26.53 -20.59 -8.79
CA THR A 188 -27.24 -19.35 -9.14
C THR A 188 -27.92 -18.73 -7.91
N LYS A 189 -28.65 -19.54 -7.13
CA LYS A 189 -29.32 -19.09 -5.90
C LYS A 189 -28.34 -18.58 -4.85
N ALA A 190 -27.19 -19.25 -4.69
CA ALA A 190 -26.16 -18.82 -3.76
C ALA A 190 -25.51 -17.49 -4.16
N LEU A 191 -25.28 -17.26 -5.46
CA LEU A 191 -24.65 -16.02 -5.95
C LEU A 191 -25.56 -14.79 -5.78
N GLU A 192 -26.88 -14.98 -5.82
CA GLU A 192 -27.87 -13.91 -5.60
C GLU A 192 -28.15 -13.65 -4.10
N ALA A 193 -27.73 -14.56 -3.22
CA ALA A 193 -28.05 -14.51 -1.79
C ALA A 193 -27.05 -13.69 -0.97
N PRO A 194 -27.47 -13.08 0.15
CA PRO A 194 -26.55 -12.54 1.14
C PRO A 194 -25.63 -13.62 1.72
N ALA A 195 -24.40 -13.24 2.09
CA ALA A 195 -23.34 -14.16 2.54
C ALA A 195 -23.79 -15.16 3.64
N SER A 196 -24.59 -14.70 4.62
CA SER A 196 -25.06 -15.55 5.73
C SER A 196 -26.04 -16.65 5.31
N GLN A 197 -26.71 -16.48 4.17
CA GLN A 197 -27.69 -17.44 3.63
C GLN A 197 -27.13 -18.24 2.44
N ALA A 198 -26.13 -17.71 1.75
CA ALA A 198 -25.49 -18.35 0.60
C ALA A 198 -24.67 -19.59 1.01
N GLU A 199 -24.05 -19.58 2.19
CA GLU A 199 -23.07 -20.58 2.57
C GLU A 199 -23.58 -22.04 2.59
N PRO A 200 -24.73 -22.38 3.21
CA PRO A 200 -25.25 -23.75 3.19
C PRO A 200 -25.59 -24.26 1.78
N ILE A 201 -25.95 -23.34 0.89
CA ILE A 201 -26.30 -23.65 -0.51
C ILE A 201 -25.02 -23.88 -1.32
N LEU A 202 -23.99 -23.05 -1.10
CA LEU A 202 -22.67 -23.25 -1.70
C LEU A 202 -22.06 -24.58 -1.26
N ASP A 203 -22.15 -24.93 0.02
CA ASP A 203 -21.66 -26.21 0.53
C ASP A 203 -22.35 -27.37 -0.18
N ARG A 204 -23.67 -27.29 -0.36
CA ARG A 204 -24.40 -28.31 -1.11
C ARG A 204 -24.03 -28.35 -2.59
N ALA A 205 -23.76 -27.20 -3.21
CA ALA A 205 -23.29 -27.15 -4.59
C ALA A 205 -21.89 -27.78 -4.72
N LEU A 206 -21.01 -27.52 -3.76
CA LEU A 206 -19.65 -28.06 -3.70
C LEU A 206 -19.63 -29.56 -3.37
N ASP A 207 -20.62 -30.12 -2.68
CA ASP A 207 -20.78 -31.58 -2.57
C ASP A 207 -20.96 -32.25 -3.95
N LEU A 208 -21.63 -31.55 -4.88
CA LEU A 208 -21.89 -32.07 -6.22
C LEU A 208 -20.68 -31.86 -7.15
N TYR A 209 -20.06 -30.68 -7.09
CA TYR A 209 -18.89 -30.32 -7.89
C TYR A 209 -17.81 -29.67 -7.02
N PRO A 210 -16.96 -30.47 -6.36
CA PRO A 210 -16.02 -29.99 -5.32
C PRO A 210 -14.95 -29.01 -5.77
N TYR A 211 -14.72 -28.90 -7.08
CA TYR A 211 -13.65 -28.10 -7.68
C TYR A 211 -14.19 -27.06 -8.66
N ASN A 212 -15.47 -26.71 -8.57
CA ASN A 212 -15.99 -25.62 -9.38
C ASN A 212 -15.38 -24.27 -8.93
N THR A 213 -14.65 -23.63 -9.83
CA THR A 213 -13.85 -22.43 -9.54
C THR A 213 -14.69 -21.28 -8.98
N LEU A 214 -15.88 -21.01 -9.53
CA LEU A 214 -16.76 -19.93 -9.06
C LEU A 214 -17.29 -20.22 -7.65
N ALA A 215 -17.80 -21.44 -7.43
CA ALA A 215 -18.33 -21.84 -6.12
C ALA A 215 -17.26 -21.78 -5.02
N VAL A 216 -16.04 -22.26 -5.31
CA VAL A 216 -14.90 -22.19 -4.39
C VAL A 216 -14.51 -20.73 -4.10
N THR A 217 -14.46 -19.88 -5.13
CA THR A 217 -14.13 -18.46 -4.98
C THR A 217 -15.13 -17.74 -4.06
N HIS A 218 -16.43 -17.94 -4.27
CA HIS A 218 -17.46 -17.33 -3.44
C HIS A 218 -17.46 -17.86 -2.00
N LYS A 219 -17.26 -19.18 -1.82
CA LYS A 219 -17.10 -19.76 -0.48
C LYS A 219 -15.89 -19.18 0.25
N ALA A 220 -14.76 -19.00 -0.45
CA ALA A 220 -13.56 -18.38 0.12
C ALA A 220 -13.83 -16.93 0.57
N LYS A 221 -14.54 -16.12 -0.23
CA LYS A 221 -14.94 -14.75 0.17
C LYS A 221 -15.79 -14.73 1.44
N ILE A 222 -16.71 -15.67 1.60
CA ILE A 222 -17.53 -15.80 2.82
C ILE A 222 -16.66 -16.19 4.02
N LEU A 223 -15.79 -17.20 3.86
CA LEU A 223 -14.85 -17.62 4.89
C LEU A 223 -13.92 -16.49 5.32
N ALA A 224 -13.42 -15.69 4.37
CA ALA A 224 -12.53 -14.56 4.64
C ALA A 224 -13.19 -13.51 5.56
N ASN A 225 -14.50 -13.30 5.40
CA ASN A 225 -15.26 -12.36 6.22
C ASN A 225 -15.60 -12.93 7.60
N ARG A 226 -15.75 -14.26 7.72
CA ARG A 226 -16.14 -14.92 8.98
C ARG A 226 -14.94 -15.28 9.86
N GLU A 227 -13.91 -15.88 9.27
CA GLU A 227 -12.79 -16.52 9.97
C GLU A 227 -11.45 -15.83 9.67
N GLY A 228 -11.36 -15.06 8.58
CA GLY A 228 -10.17 -14.32 8.18
C GLY A 228 -9.51 -14.84 6.91
N ALA A 229 -8.55 -14.08 6.39
CA ALA A 229 -7.90 -14.36 5.10
C ALA A 229 -7.16 -15.72 5.09
N GLU A 230 -6.49 -16.08 6.17
CA GLU A 230 -5.75 -17.35 6.31
C GLU A 230 -6.67 -18.56 6.11
N ALA A 231 -7.78 -18.65 6.84
CA ALA A 231 -8.74 -19.74 6.72
C ALA A 231 -9.35 -19.85 5.30
N ALA A 232 -9.58 -18.71 4.64
CA ALA A 232 -10.06 -18.68 3.26
C ALA A 232 -9.00 -19.18 2.27
N LEU A 233 -7.75 -18.77 2.46
CA LEU A 233 -6.63 -19.21 1.64
C LEU A 233 -6.34 -20.70 1.81
N ASP A 234 -6.32 -21.21 3.04
CA ASP A 234 -6.18 -22.65 3.34
C ASP A 234 -7.26 -23.47 2.63
N TYR A 235 -8.49 -22.99 2.68
CA TYR A 235 -9.60 -23.60 1.96
C TYR A 235 -9.35 -23.60 0.43
N MET A 236 -8.91 -22.48 -0.15
CA MET A 236 -8.60 -22.40 -1.58
C MET A 236 -7.44 -23.34 -1.98
N VAL A 237 -6.36 -23.37 -1.20
CA VAL A 237 -5.19 -24.23 -1.41
C VAL A 237 -5.59 -25.70 -1.39
N SER A 238 -6.49 -26.10 -0.49
CA SER A 238 -6.99 -27.49 -0.42
C SER A 238 -7.68 -27.99 -1.70
N LYS A 239 -8.14 -27.06 -2.56
CA LYS A 239 -8.82 -27.35 -3.83
C LYS A 239 -7.98 -27.02 -5.06
N GLU A 240 -6.88 -26.32 -4.86
CA GLU A 240 -6.14 -25.60 -5.90
C GLU A 240 -5.61 -26.51 -7.00
N HIS A 241 -5.02 -27.66 -6.66
CA HIS A 241 -4.45 -28.59 -7.64
C HIS A 241 -5.45 -28.96 -8.75
N ASN A 242 -6.71 -29.22 -8.37
CA ASN A 242 -7.76 -29.58 -9.33
C ASN A 242 -8.34 -28.36 -10.06
N ILE A 243 -8.35 -27.19 -9.42
CA ILE A 243 -8.83 -25.94 -10.06
C ILE A 243 -7.87 -25.49 -11.15
N LEU A 244 -6.56 -25.47 -10.87
CA LEU A 244 -5.55 -25.05 -11.83
C LEU A 244 -5.54 -25.95 -13.07
N ASN A 245 -5.68 -27.27 -12.89
CA ASN A 245 -5.74 -28.23 -14.00
C ASN A 245 -6.97 -28.06 -14.91
N ASN A 246 -8.07 -27.53 -14.37
CA ASN A 246 -9.34 -27.34 -15.09
C ASN A 246 -9.52 -25.90 -15.63
N GLY A 247 -8.53 -25.03 -15.44
CA GLY A 247 -8.56 -23.62 -15.84
C GLY A 247 -9.11 -22.72 -14.74
N ALA A 248 -8.23 -22.11 -13.96
CA ALA A 248 -8.61 -21.07 -13.00
C ALA A 248 -9.15 -19.82 -13.72
N THR A 249 -10.19 -19.22 -13.17
CA THR A 249 -10.75 -17.96 -13.66
C THR A 249 -9.97 -16.77 -13.13
N GLN A 250 -9.96 -15.65 -13.85
CA GLN A 250 -9.32 -14.42 -13.37
C GLN A 250 -9.82 -14.00 -11.98
N GLU A 251 -11.14 -14.10 -11.73
CA GLU A 251 -11.72 -13.77 -10.43
C GLU A 251 -11.16 -14.61 -9.27
N TYR A 252 -10.81 -15.87 -9.53
CA TYR A 252 -10.21 -16.75 -8.53
C TYR A 252 -8.81 -16.26 -8.18
N MET A 253 -8.00 -15.92 -9.19
CA MET A 253 -6.66 -15.38 -8.99
C MET A 253 -6.70 -14.02 -8.30
N ASP A 254 -7.59 -13.12 -8.72
CA ASP A 254 -7.75 -11.79 -8.10
C ASP A 254 -8.18 -11.91 -6.63
N THR A 255 -9.14 -12.78 -6.33
CA THR A 255 -9.57 -13.05 -4.95
C THR A 255 -8.44 -13.64 -4.13
N LYS A 256 -7.65 -14.56 -4.70
CA LYS A 256 -6.49 -15.13 -4.03
C LYS A 256 -5.47 -14.03 -3.70
N ARG A 257 -5.08 -13.19 -4.67
CA ARG A 257 -4.12 -12.09 -4.49
C ARG A 257 -4.59 -11.12 -3.40
N ASP A 258 -5.87 -10.70 -3.42
CA ASP A 258 -6.46 -9.83 -2.38
C ASP A 258 -6.30 -10.46 -0.98
N LEU A 259 -6.63 -11.75 -0.85
CA LEU A 259 -6.53 -12.44 0.43
C LEU A 259 -5.08 -12.59 0.90
N VAL A 260 -4.13 -12.86 -0.01
CA VAL A 260 -2.70 -12.95 0.33
C VAL A 260 -2.17 -11.59 0.82
N LEU A 261 -2.54 -10.48 0.16
CA LEU A 261 -2.18 -9.14 0.63
C LEU A 261 -2.78 -8.83 2.00
N ARG A 262 -4.07 -9.12 2.21
CA ARG A 262 -4.73 -8.94 3.52
C ARG A 262 -4.12 -9.78 4.63
N LEU A 263 -3.63 -10.98 4.30
CA LEU A 263 -2.90 -11.83 5.25
C LEU A 263 -1.56 -11.19 5.61
N ALA A 264 -0.80 -10.72 4.62
CA ALA A 264 0.49 -10.08 4.80
C ALA A 264 0.41 -8.75 5.56
N GLU A 265 -0.64 -7.96 5.37
CA GLU A 265 -0.88 -6.72 6.13
C GLU A 265 -1.11 -6.98 7.62
N ARG A 266 -1.73 -8.12 7.96
CA ARG A 266 -2.07 -8.46 9.35
C ARG A 266 -0.93 -9.16 10.08
N ASN A 267 -0.07 -9.86 9.35
CA ASN A 267 1.04 -10.64 9.91
C ASN A 267 2.26 -10.53 9.00
N GLU A 268 3.28 -9.79 9.46
CA GLU A 268 4.52 -9.56 8.70
C GLU A 268 5.40 -10.83 8.61
N ASP A 269 5.27 -11.76 9.55
CA ASP A 269 6.11 -12.97 9.65
C ASP A 269 5.51 -14.18 8.92
N VAL A 270 4.38 -14.01 8.24
CA VAL A 270 3.66 -15.11 7.61
C VAL A 270 4.44 -15.67 6.40
N ASP A 271 4.47 -17.00 6.27
CA ASP A 271 4.98 -17.64 5.06
C ASP A 271 3.92 -17.59 3.96
N LEU A 272 4.16 -16.78 2.93
CA LEU A 272 3.25 -16.62 1.79
C LEU A 272 3.44 -17.69 0.71
N SER A 273 4.53 -18.49 0.78
CA SER A 273 4.88 -19.50 -0.23
C SER A 273 3.76 -20.50 -0.54
N PRO A 274 2.96 -20.97 0.45
CA PRO A 274 1.84 -21.87 0.17
C PRO A 274 0.75 -21.26 -0.71
N TYR A 275 0.66 -19.92 -0.79
CA TYR A 275 -0.47 -19.21 -1.39
C TYR A 275 -0.16 -18.59 -2.76
N ILE A 276 1.04 -18.78 -3.31
CA ILE A 276 1.41 -18.20 -4.62
C ILE A 276 1.36 -19.21 -5.78
N ALA A 277 1.02 -20.47 -5.51
CA ALA A 277 0.89 -21.47 -6.57
C ALA A 277 -0.11 -21.01 -7.66
N GLY A 278 0.21 -21.31 -8.92
CA GLY A 278 -0.59 -20.93 -10.09
C GLY A 278 -0.30 -19.52 -10.65
N MET A 279 0.47 -18.68 -9.94
CA MET A 279 0.95 -17.40 -10.49
C MET A 279 2.11 -17.65 -11.46
N GLY A 280 2.05 -17.05 -12.64
CA GLY A 280 3.19 -17.04 -13.57
C GLY A 280 4.35 -16.18 -13.03
N GLU A 281 5.54 -16.30 -13.62
CA GLU A 281 6.73 -15.55 -13.17
C GLU A 281 6.51 -14.02 -13.23
N GLU A 282 5.97 -13.50 -14.34
CA GLU A 282 5.65 -12.07 -14.48
C GLU A 282 4.59 -11.60 -13.48
N GLU A 283 3.58 -12.43 -13.23
CA GLU A 283 2.50 -12.13 -12.28
C GLU A 283 3.02 -12.12 -10.84
N LEU A 284 3.90 -13.07 -10.49
CA LEU A 284 4.54 -13.14 -9.19
C LEU A 284 5.45 -11.93 -8.97
N LEU A 285 6.20 -11.50 -9.99
CA LEU A 285 7.02 -10.29 -9.92
C LEU A 285 6.17 -9.06 -9.59
N ASP A 286 5.11 -8.82 -10.34
CA ASP A 286 4.22 -7.67 -10.13
C ASP A 286 3.57 -7.72 -8.73
N PHE A 287 3.10 -8.90 -8.31
CA PHE A 287 2.55 -9.13 -6.98
C PHE A 287 3.55 -8.81 -5.86
N VAL A 288 4.78 -9.30 -5.97
CA VAL A 288 5.83 -9.08 -4.96
C VAL A 288 6.22 -7.61 -4.90
N LEU A 289 6.39 -6.94 -6.05
CA LEU A 289 6.70 -5.50 -6.10
C LEU A 289 5.56 -4.65 -5.53
N GLN A 290 4.30 -5.02 -5.80
CA GLN A 290 3.14 -4.39 -5.17
C GLN A 290 3.17 -4.55 -3.65
N GLY A 291 3.45 -5.76 -3.16
CA GLY A 291 3.57 -6.07 -1.73
C GLY A 291 4.69 -5.28 -1.05
N LEU A 292 5.87 -5.21 -1.66
CA LEU A 292 7.00 -4.41 -1.15
C LEU A 292 6.69 -2.91 -1.11
N ARG A 293 5.99 -2.37 -2.12
CA ARG A 293 5.54 -0.97 -2.12
C ARG A 293 4.51 -0.70 -1.02
N MET A 294 3.59 -1.63 -0.80
CA MET A 294 2.61 -1.55 0.28
C MET A 294 3.30 -1.55 1.64
N ALA A 295 4.27 -2.45 1.85
CA ALA A 295 5.08 -2.51 3.06
C ALA A 295 5.83 -1.18 3.30
N TRP A 296 6.46 -0.62 2.26
CA TRP A 296 7.14 0.67 2.36
C TRP A 296 6.20 1.80 2.82
N ASN A 297 5.01 1.91 2.22
CA ASN A 297 4.02 2.92 2.60
C ASN A 297 3.54 2.77 4.06
N ASN A 298 3.68 1.57 4.64
CA ASN A 298 3.30 1.25 6.01
C ASN A 298 4.50 1.23 6.98
N ASN A 299 5.70 1.66 6.56
CA ASN A 299 6.96 1.58 7.32
C ASN A 299 7.32 0.15 7.78
N GLN A 300 7.05 -0.84 6.92
CA GLN A 300 7.38 -2.26 7.12
C GLN A 300 8.46 -2.69 6.13
N THR A 301 9.21 -3.75 6.47
CA THR A 301 10.29 -4.25 5.60
C THR A 301 9.75 -4.95 4.35
N GLY A 302 8.67 -5.73 4.50
CA GLY A 302 8.10 -6.55 3.43
C GLY A 302 8.87 -7.86 3.18
N GLU A 303 9.58 -8.39 4.18
CA GLU A 303 10.38 -9.61 4.07
C GLU A 303 9.59 -10.80 3.50
N GLN A 304 8.33 -10.96 3.91
CA GLN A 304 7.44 -12.01 3.43
C GLN A 304 7.24 -12.00 1.91
N PHE A 305 7.30 -10.82 1.28
CA PHE A 305 7.23 -10.68 -0.18
C PHE A 305 8.59 -10.96 -0.83
N TYR A 306 9.67 -10.41 -0.25
CA TYR A 306 11.03 -10.64 -0.73
C TYR A 306 11.37 -12.14 -0.81
N ARG A 307 10.98 -12.92 0.19
CA ARG A 307 11.25 -14.37 0.25
C ARG A 307 10.68 -15.14 -0.95
N LEU A 308 9.62 -14.64 -1.59
CA LEU A 308 8.94 -15.29 -2.71
C LEU A 308 9.71 -15.18 -4.02
N PHE A 309 10.53 -14.14 -4.20
CA PHE A 309 11.20 -13.89 -5.48
C PHE A 309 12.57 -13.22 -5.35
N GLN A 310 13.49 -13.86 -4.65
CA GLN A 310 14.83 -13.33 -4.33
C GLN A 310 15.78 -13.23 -5.53
N THR A 311 15.43 -13.81 -6.68
CA THR A 311 16.30 -13.81 -7.87
C THR A 311 16.06 -12.61 -8.78
N SER A 312 14.98 -11.83 -8.59
CA SER A 312 14.73 -10.61 -9.36
C SER A 312 15.52 -9.45 -8.77
N VAL A 313 16.25 -8.76 -9.64
CA VAL A 313 17.06 -7.59 -9.31
C VAL A 313 16.17 -6.46 -8.75
N GLU A 314 14.99 -6.25 -9.34
CA GLU A 314 14.02 -5.23 -8.94
C GLU A 314 13.45 -5.50 -7.53
N VAL A 315 13.14 -6.77 -7.23
CA VAL A 315 12.63 -7.19 -5.92
C VAL A 315 13.68 -7.00 -4.83
N VAL A 316 14.91 -7.43 -5.09
CA VAL A 316 16.02 -7.31 -4.13
C VAL A 316 16.35 -5.83 -3.89
N TYR A 317 16.35 -4.99 -4.94
CA TYR A 317 16.55 -3.54 -4.80
C TYR A 317 15.45 -2.89 -3.96
N ALA A 318 14.17 -3.17 -4.26
CA ALA A 318 13.04 -2.61 -3.53
C ALA A 318 13.06 -3.02 -2.05
N TYR A 319 13.36 -4.29 -1.76
CA TYR A 319 13.49 -4.77 -0.39
C TYR A 319 14.68 -4.14 0.34
N GLY A 320 15.86 -4.05 -0.31
CA GLY A 320 17.03 -3.38 0.27
C GLY A 320 16.77 -1.92 0.62
N ARG A 321 15.99 -1.22 -0.21
CA ARG A 321 15.54 0.15 0.07
C ARG A 321 14.57 0.21 1.26
N ASN A 322 13.59 -0.68 1.33
CA ASN A 322 12.69 -0.75 2.49
C ASN A 322 13.49 -0.94 3.78
N LEU A 323 14.46 -1.85 3.80
CA LEU A 323 15.34 -2.08 4.96
C LEU A 323 16.14 -0.82 5.34
N PHE A 324 16.62 -0.06 4.36
CA PHE A 324 17.31 1.20 4.63
C PHE A 324 16.40 2.21 5.33
N GLU A 325 15.19 2.40 4.81
CA GLU A 325 14.18 3.34 5.33
C GLU A 325 13.64 2.92 6.70
N THR A 326 13.50 1.61 6.96
CA THR A 326 13.09 1.08 8.27
C THR A 326 14.24 0.97 9.28
N GLU A 327 15.40 1.57 8.99
CA GLU A 327 16.58 1.61 9.85
C GLU A 327 17.23 0.25 10.15
N THR A 328 16.93 -0.79 9.37
CA THR A 328 17.54 -2.13 9.47
C THR A 328 18.81 -2.22 8.61
N TRP A 329 19.74 -1.30 8.86
CA TRP A 329 20.89 -1.04 7.98
C TRP A 329 21.85 -2.22 7.80
N SER A 330 22.03 -3.08 8.80
CA SER A 330 22.88 -4.28 8.68
C SER A 330 22.33 -5.28 7.66
N ASP A 331 21.01 -5.44 7.64
CA ASP A 331 20.33 -6.36 6.75
C ASP A 331 20.27 -5.76 5.35
N ALA A 332 19.98 -4.46 5.25
CA ALA A 332 20.06 -3.71 3.99
C ALA A 332 21.44 -3.88 3.32
N LEU A 333 22.53 -3.76 4.08
CA LEU A 333 23.90 -3.99 3.59
C LEU A 333 24.08 -5.39 3.00
N SER A 334 23.58 -6.42 3.69
CA SER A 334 23.66 -7.80 3.22
C SER A 334 22.85 -8.01 1.92
N VAL A 335 21.66 -7.41 1.85
CA VAL A 335 20.79 -7.46 0.66
C VAL A 335 21.41 -6.73 -0.53
N PHE A 336 21.99 -5.54 -0.35
CA PHE A 336 22.66 -4.83 -1.44
C PHE A 336 23.97 -5.52 -1.88
N GLN A 337 24.68 -6.22 -1.00
CA GLN A 337 25.81 -7.09 -1.38
C GLN A 337 25.35 -8.28 -2.22
N HIS A 338 24.21 -8.88 -1.87
CA HIS A 338 23.58 -9.91 -2.69
C HIS A 338 23.19 -9.35 -4.07
N LEU A 339 22.55 -8.18 -4.11
CA LEU A 339 22.16 -7.51 -5.34
C LEU A 339 23.35 -7.22 -6.26
N GLN A 340 24.46 -6.70 -5.71
CA GLN A 340 25.69 -6.48 -6.47
C GLN A 340 26.25 -7.77 -7.07
N THR A 341 26.06 -8.91 -6.40
CA THR A 341 26.49 -10.22 -6.91
C THR A 341 25.56 -10.70 -8.04
N LEU A 342 24.27 -10.39 -7.96
CA LEU A 342 23.29 -10.71 -9.00
C LEU A 342 23.48 -9.88 -10.26
N ASP A 343 23.65 -8.56 -10.10
CA ASP A 343 23.86 -7.61 -11.19
C ASP A 343 24.79 -6.46 -10.73
N PRO A 344 26.10 -6.50 -11.07
CA PRO A 344 27.06 -5.48 -10.66
C PRO A 344 26.82 -4.07 -11.23
N GLU A 345 26.02 -3.93 -12.30
CA GLU A 345 25.80 -2.66 -13.00
C GLU A 345 24.43 -2.03 -12.70
N HIS A 346 23.55 -2.72 -11.98
CA HIS A 346 22.19 -2.26 -11.71
C HIS A 346 22.09 -0.94 -10.92
N SER A 347 23.05 -0.68 -10.03
CA SER A 347 22.98 0.44 -9.09
C SER A 347 24.36 1.00 -8.74
N PRO A 348 24.44 2.27 -8.27
CA PRO A 348 25.68 2.86 -7.79
C PRO A 348 26.04 2.30 -6.41
N TYR A 349 26.51 1.06 -6.34
CA TYR A 349 26.74 0.35 -5.07
C TYR A 349 27.71 1.06 -4.14
N ASP A 350 28.75 1.70 -4.66
CA ASP A 350 29.71 2.42 -3.82
C ASP A 350 29.03 3.58 -3.05
N LEU A 351 28.06 4.24 -3.67
CA LEU A 351 27.25 5.30 -3.05
C LEU A 351 26.32 4.72 -1.97
N ILE A 352 25.61 3.63 -2.32
CA ILE A 352 24.69 2.94 -1.40
C ILE A 352 25.45 2.41 -0.17
N PHE A 353 26.59 1.76 -0.38
CA PHE A 353 27.41 1.23 0.71
C PHE A 353 28.02 2.33 1.57
N ALA A 354 28.37 3.47 1.01
CA ALA A 354 28.81 4.62 1.78
C ALA A 354 27.69 5.17 2.68
N ALA A 355 26.45 5.26 2.18
CA ALA A 355 25.30 5.65 2.98
C ALA A 355 25.04 4.65 4.13
N LEU A 356 25.02 3.35 3.84
CA LEU A 356 24.82 2.30 4.84
C LEU A 356 25.93 2.31 5.90
N ARG A 357 27.19 2.40 5.49
CA ARG A 357 28.34 2.49 6.41
C ARG A 357 28.34 3.76 7.23
N SER A 358 27.71 4.85 6.75
CA SER A 358 27.48 6.03 7.58
C SER A 358 26.57 5.74 8.77
N LYS A 359 25.70 4.72 8.70
CA LYS A 359 24.79 4.36 9.79
C LYS A 359 25.36 3.22 10.65
N THR A 360 26.14 2.31 10.07
CA THR A 360 26.68 1.13 10.78
C THR A 360 28.08 1.31 11.34
N ASP A 361 28.98 1.95 10.58
CA ASP A 361 30.42 1.96 10.89
C ASP A 361 30.85 3.30 11.51
N THR A 362 30.08 4.36 11.28
CA THR A 362 30.43 5.71 11.69
C THR A 362 29.75 6.08 12.99
N THR A 363 30.53 6.56 13.97
CA THR A 363 29.98 7.05 15.23
C THR A 363 29.60 8.52 15.08
N HIS A 364 28.32 8.83 15.24
CA HIS A 364 27.81 10.20 15.33
C HIS A 364 27.66 10.61 16.81
N GLN A 365 28.16 11.80 17.16
CA GLN A 365 28.07 12.33 18.51
C GLN A 365 27.57 13.77 18.46
N THR A 366 26.60 14.08 19.31
CA THR A 366 26.26 15.45 19.62
C THR A 366 27.14 15.90 20.77
N LEU A 367 27.98 16.89 20.52
CA LEU A 367 28.89 17.41 21.53
C LEU A 367 28.11 18.34 22.45
N SER A 368 28.00 17.97 23.73
CA SER A 368 27.29 18.79 24.72
C SER A 368 27.98 20.15 24.89
N ILE A 369 27.18 21.21 24.84
CA ILE A 369 27.63 22.59 25.02
C ILE A 369 26.68 23.24 26.04
N ASN A 370 27.25 23.79 27.11
CA ASN A 370 26.47 24.28 28.25
C ASN A 370 25.62 25.51 27.88
N GLY A 371 24.30 25.32 27.78
CA GLY A 371 23.26 26.36 27.85
C GLY A 371 23.34 27.48 26.79
N ARG A 372 24.03 27.24 25.67
CA ARG A 372 24.44 28.26 24.69
C ARG A 372 24.46 27.69 23.28
N SER A 373 24.07 28.50 22.29
CA SER A 373 24.03 28.10 20.87
C SER A 373 25.42 28.13 20.22
N VAL A 374 25.62 27.25 19.24
CA VAL A 374 26.74 27.24 18.31
C VAL A 374 26.21 27.38 16.90
N ASP A 375 26.85 28.23 16.11
CA ASP A 375 26.48 28.45 14.71
C ASP A 375 27.62 28.18 13.73
N MET A 376 28.87 28.06 14.21
CA MET A 376 30.03 27.82 13.36
C MET A 376 31.04 26.92 14.05
N ALA A 377 31.58 25.95 13.31
CA ALA A 377 32.62 25.04 13.78
C ALA A 377 33.58 24.60 12.68
N GLN A 378 34.84 24.35 13.03
CA GLN A 378 35.84 23.77 12.16
C GLN A 378 36.72 22.78 12.91
N ILE A 379 37.03 21.66 12.25
CA ILE A 379 38.00 20.70 12.77
C ILE A 379 39.41 21.07 12.30
N SER A 380 40.40 20.91 13.19
CA SER A 380 41.81 21.10 12.81
C SER A 380 42.22 20.09 11.73
N PRO A 381 43.14 20.42 10.81
CA PRO A 381 43.55 19.52 9.74
C PRO A 381 44.05 18.14 10.21
N ASN A 382 44.76 18.08 11.35
CA ASN A 382 45.20 16.84 12.00
C ASN A 382 44.07 16.08 12.72
N GLY A 383 42.88 16.68 12.85
CA GLY A 383 41.70 16.09 13.46
C GLY A 383 41.71 16.04 14.99
N ASN A 384 42.61 16.75 15.67
CA ASN A 384 42.75 16.68 17.13
C ASN A 384 41.91 17.71 17.89
N PHE A 385 41.57 18.83 17.26
CA PHE A 385 40.84 19.93 17.90
C PHE A 385 39.62 20.32 17.08
N ILE A 386 38.57 20.77 17.76
CA ILE A 386 37.42 21.44 17.14
C ILE A 386 37.36 22.86 17.66
N ALA A 387 37.45 23.84 16.75
CA ALA A 387 37.16 25.24 17.04
C ALA A 387 35.68 25.50 16.78
N PHE A 388 34.98 26.14 17.71
CA PHE A 388 33.59 26.53 17.49
C PHE A 388 33.26 27.86 18.18
N ARG A 389 32.33 28.61 17.56
CA ARG A 389 31.79 29.84 18.13
C ARG A 389 30.61 29.49 19.02
N ARG A 390 30.70 29.89 20.29
CA ARG A 390 29.65 29.75 21.30
C ARG A 390 29.09 31.11 21.67
N TRP A 391 27.82 31.34 21.42
CA TRP A 391 27.15 32.59 21.81
C TRP A 391 26.92 32.66 23.32
N GLN A 392 27.24 33.79 23.95
CA GLN A 392 26.98 34.02 25.36
C GLN A 392 25.52 34.42 25.63
N ASN A 393 24.91 35.15 24.68
CA ASN A 393 23.51 35.57 24.62
C ASN A 393 22.99 35.28 23.19
N TYR A 394 21.71 34.95 23.03
CA TYR A 394 21.14 34.65 21.71
C TYR A 394 21.28 35.85 20.74
N PRO A 395 21.72 35.64 19.49
CA PRO A 395 22.09 36.73 18.56
C PRO A 395 20.93 37.61 18.08
N TRP A 396 19.66 37.23 18.31
CA TRP A 396 18.48 37.97 17.79
C TRP A 396 18.07 39.21 18.61
N LEU A 397 18.73 39.47 19.75
CA LEU A 397 18.45 40.64 20.58
C LEU A 397 19.60 41.64 20.40
N ASP A 398 19.37 42.60 19.51
CA ASP A 398 20.30 43.65 19.16
C ASP A 398 20.86 44.38 20.40
N GLU A 399 22.12 44.81 20.26
CA GLU A 399 22.92 45.67 21.14
C GLU A 399 23.94 45.00 22.08
N ASN A 400 23.87 43.69 22.41
CA ASN A 400 24.89 43.04 23.26
C ASN A 400 25.22 41.59 22.87
N VAL A 401 25.50 41.38 21.59
CA VAL A 401 25.94 40.08 21.08
C VAL A 401 27.39 39.83 21.52
N ARG A 402 27.62 38.77 22.29
CA ARG A 402 28.96 38.37 22.75
C ARG A 402 29.20 36.91 22.39
N SER A 403 30.26 36.64 21.64
CA SER A 403 30.69 35.30 21.26
C SER A 403 31.91 34.85 22.07
N GLN A 404 32.09 33.54 22.20
CA GLN A 404 33.34 32.94 22.65
C GLN A 404 33.82 31.94 21.61
N LEU A 405 35.09 32.06 21.22
CA LEU A 405 35.78 31.02 20.49
C LEU A 405 36.30 29.98 21.48
N VAL A 406 35.84 28.75 21.31
CA VAL A 406 36.20 27.63 22.15
C VAL A 406 36.92 26.59 21.30
N LEU A 407 38.03 26.08 21.82
CA LEU A 407 38.74 24.93 21.29
C LEU A 407 38.45 23.71 22.15
N ARG A 408 37.91 22.65 21.57
CA ARG A 408 37.74 21.36 22.22
C ARG A 408 38.81 20.39 21.76
N ASP A 409 39.64 19.94 22.70
CA ASP A 409 40.57 18.84 22.48
C ASP A 409 39.79 17.52 22.46
N LEU A 410 39.84 16.81 21.32
CA LEU A 410 39.10 15.56 21.15
C LEU A 410 39.73 14.38 21.91
N SER A 411 40.99 14.49 22.35
CA SER A 411 41.66 13.45 23.13
C SER A 411 41.30 13.51 24.61
N THR A 412 41.18 14.72 25.17
CA THR A 412 40.89 14.93 26.60
C THR A 412 39.46 15.40 26.86
N SER A 413 38.70 15.74 25.82
CA SER A 413 37.37 16.38 25.90
C SER A 413 37.37 17.68 26.71
N ARG A 414 38.51 18.36 26.80
CA ARG A 414 38.64 19.64 27.52
C ARG A 414 38.37 20.80 26.58
N ASP A 415 37.61 21.77 27.09
CA ASP A 415 37.37 23.04 26.43
C ASP A 415 38.41 24.07 26.87
N ILE A 416 39.02 24.73 25.89
CA ILE A 416 39.94 25.85 26.05
C ILE A 416 39.25 27.08 25.49
N ILE A 417 39.06 28.10 26.33
CA ILE A 417 38.49 29.37 25.87
C ILE A 417 39.63 30.20 25.28
N VAL A 418 39.61 30.37 23.97
CA VAL A 418 40.64 31.12 23.23
C VAL A 418 40.38 32.62 23.31
N GLY A 419 39.11 33.02 23.35
CA GLY A 419 38.74 34.43 23.42
C GLY A 419 37.38 34.67 22.79
N THR A 420 37.20 35.87 22.24
CA THR A 420 36.10 36.24 21.35
C THR A 420 36.50 35.93 19.91
N GLY A 421 35.58 35.48 19.06
CA GLY A 421 35.92 35.17 17.66
C GLY A 421 34.68 35.06 16.80
N ASP A 422 34.58 35.94 15.81
CA ASP A 422 33.45 36.00 14.87
C ASP A 422 33.78 35.33 13.54
N GLN A 423 35.06 35.27 13.20
CA GLN A 423 35.62 34.47 12.12
C GLN A 423 36.85 33.75 12.66
N PHE A 424 37.08 32.52 12.22
CA PHE A 424 38.29 31.78 12.55
C PHE A 424 38.67 30.81 11.44
N ALA A 425 39.96 30.50 11.33
CA ALA A 425 40.49 29.56 10.36
C ALA A 425 41.76 28.88 10.87
N TRP A 426 41.88 27.57 10.61
CA TRP A 426 43.03 26.75 10.97
C TRP A 426 44.18 26.89 9.98
N SER A 427 45.42 26.95 10.49
CA SER A 427 46.62 26.76 9.67
C SER A 427 46.69 25.33 9.12
N ALA A 428 47.30 25.14 7.95
CA ALA A 428 47.40 23.81 7.32
C ALA A 428 48.13 22.77 8.19
N ASN A 429 49.13 23.21 8.96
CA ASN A 429 49.87 22.36 9.91
C ASN A 429 49.14 22.10 11.24
N SER A 430 47.93 22.65 11.43
CA SER A 430 47.13 22.56 12.66
C SER A 430 47.74 23.19 13.91
N ASN A 431 48.88 23.87 13.79
CA ASN A 431 49.53 24.43 14.96
C ASN A 431 48.83 25.71 15.40
N TRP A 432 48.24 26.48 14.48
CA TRP A 432 47.75 27.83 14.78
C TRP A 432 46.31 28.04 14.34
N LEU A 433 45.60 28.86 15.11
CA LEU A 433 44.22 29.27 14.84
C LEU A 433 44.18 30.79 14.75
N ALA A 434 43.99 31.30 13.53
CA ALA A 434 43.71 32.71 13.31
C ALA A 434 42.24 32.97 13.63
N HIS A 435 41.96 34.02 14.40
CA HIS A 435 40.60 34.44 14.69
C HIS A 435 40.47 35.95 14.78
N VAL A 436 39.32 36.45 14.33
CA VAL A 436 39.01 37.88 14.29
C VAL A 436 37.92 38.18 15.29
N THR A 437 38.15 39.18 16.15
CA THR A 437 37.12 39.74 17.04
C THR A 437 36.57 41.01 16.44
N THR A 438 35.27 41.07 16.14
CA THR A 438 34.61 42.33 15.76
C THR A 438 34.24 43.13 17.01
N SER A 439 34.52 44.43 16.98
CA SER A 439 34.07 45.38 18.00
C SER A 439 32.75 46.04 17.56
N ASN A 440 32.06 46.70 18.50
CA ASN A 440 30.79 47.41 18.25
C ASN A 440 30.88 48.51 17.18
N THR A 441 32.09 48.93 16.79
CA THR A 441 32.34 49.91 15.72
C THR A 441 32.58 49.24 14.36
N GLY A 442 32.43 47.92 14.23
CA GLY A 442 32.73 47.16 13.01
C GLY A 442 34.22 46.89 12.77
N MET A 443 35.09 47.33 13.71
CA MET A 443 36.54 47.16 13.59
C MET A 443 36.96 45.79 14.10
N GLY A 444 37.62 44.99 13.26
CA GLY A 444 38.10 43.64 13.57
C GLY A 444 39.54 43.61 14.08
N THR A 445 39.83 42.91 15.18
CA THR A 445 41.20 42.66 15.64
C THR A 445 41.59 41.22 15.36
N LEU A 446 42.73 41.03 14.68
CA LEU A 446 43.30 39.70 14.42
C LEU A 446 44.08 39.21 15.63
N ARG A 447 43.82 37.96 16.00
CA ARG A 447 44.60 37.19 16.96
C ARG A 447 44.99 35.85 16.37
N ILE A 448 46.20 35.41 16.69
CA ILE A 448 46.68 34.07 16.37
C ILE A 448 46.91 33.33 17.68
N TYR A 449 46.17 32.23 17.86
CA TYR A 449 46.38 31.30 18.95
C TYR A 449 47.40 30.24 18.52
N ASP A 450 48.51 30.11 19.25
CA ASP A 450 49.48 29.03 19.06
C ASP A 450 49.16 27.87 20.00
N LEU A 451 48.85 26.70 19.43
CA LEU A 451 48.50 25.52 20.21
C LEU A 451 49.68 24.97 21.02
N ASN A 452 50.92 25.24 20.61
CA ASN A 452 52.10 24.71 21.31
C ASN A 452 52.40 25.46 22.61
N SER A 453 52.36 26.79 22.56
CA SER A 453 52.58 27.65 23.73
C SER A 453 51.30 27.89 24.54
N GLY A 454 50.13 27.78 23.91
CA GLY A 454 48.85 28.17 24.50
C GLY A 454 48.66 29.68 24.59
N GLU A 455 49.49 30.46 23.89
CA GLU A 455 49.46 31.92 23.90
C GLU A 455 48.65 32.48 22.74
N ASN A 456 48.04 33.65 22.97
CA ASN A 456 47.40 34.46 21.94
C ASN A 456 48.26 35.66 21.62
N THR A 457 48.62 35.82 20.35
CA THR A 457 49.29 37.01 19.86
C THR A 457 48.30 37.88 19.10
N THR A 458 48.20 39.15 19.49
CA THR A 458 47.42 40.16 18.76
C THR A 458 48.30 40.75 17.66
N LEU A 459 47.78 40.82 16.43
CA LEU A 459 48.50 41.35 15.28
C LEU A 459 47.85 42.62 14.74
N ALA A 460 48.68 43.52 14.21
CA ALA A 460 48.27 44.69 13.43
C ALA A 460 47.22 45.58 14.13
N GLU A 461 47.60 46.17 15.28
CA GLU A 461 46.72 47.11 16.01
C GLU A 461 46.33 48.35 15.20
N ASP A 462 47.11 48.71 14.19
CA ASP A 462 46.83 49.85 13.31
C ASP A 462 45.78 49.56 12.24
N TYR A 463 45.27 48.33 12.18
CA TYR A 463 44.38 47.87 11.10
C TYR A 463 43.05 47.34 11.63
N ASN A 464 42.02 47.47 10.80
CA ASN A 464 40.69 46.89 10.96
C ASN A 464 40.55 45.70 10.04
N VAL A 465 40.56 44.50 10.60
CA VAL A 465 40.56 43.26 9.84
C VAL A 465 39.18 42.98 9.27
N MET A 466 39.11 42.79 7.96
CA MET A 466 37.88 42.52 7.20
C MET A 466 37.70 41.03 6.92
N ASN A 467 38.79 40.33 6.57
CA ASN A 467 38.78 38.92 6.21
C ASN A 467 40.15 38.29 6.44
N VAL A 468 40.16 36.98 6.69
CA VAL A 468 41.38 36.18 6.89
C VAL A 468 41.28 34.86 6.15
N ASN A 469 42.39 34.47 5.52
CA ASN A 469 42.50 33.17 4.90
C ASN A 469 43.92 32.63 4.99
N TRP A 470 44.02 31.32 5.14
CA TRP A 470 45.29 30.62 5.09
C TRP A 470 45.59 30.21 3.66
N ALA A 471 46.84 30.41 3.26
CA ALA A 471 47.40 29.78 2.09
C ALA A 471 48.66 29.03 2.51
N ASN A 472 48.58 27.70 2.57
CA ASN A 472 49.60 26.86 3.19
C ASN A 472 49.92 27.31 4.64
N ASN A 473 51.12 27.84 4.88
CA ASN A 473 51.57 28.36 6.18
C ASN A 473 51.58 29.88 6.26
N THR A 474 51.11 30.57 5.21
CA THR A 474 51.04 32.03 5.17
C THR A 474 49.61 32.45 5.50
N LEU A 475 49.47 33.39 6.45
CA LEU A 475 48.18 34.00 6.74
C LEU A 475 48.05 35.29 5.94
N LEU A 476 47.02 35.35 5.10
CA LEU A 476 46.65 36.52 4.33
C LEU A 476 45.49 37.23 5.04
N VAL A 477 45.63 38.54 5.20
CA VAL A 477 44.71 39.35 5.99
C VAL A 477 44.35 40.59 5.19
N GLN A 478 43.07 40.72 4.87
CA GLN A 478 42.52 41.93 4.27
C GLN A 478 42.10 42.86 5.40
N ALA A 479 42.66 44.06 5.44
CA ALA A 479 42.40 44.99 6.52
C ALA A 479 42.41 46.45 6.06
N GLU A 480 41.59 47.28 6.67
CA GLU A 480 41.58 48.72 6.47
C GLU A 480 42.54 49.40 7.46
N GLU A 481 43.45 50.22 6.98
CA GLU A 481 44.39 50.98 7.80
C GLU A 481 43.64 52.08 8.56
N LYS A 482 43.69 52.09 9.90
CA LYS A 482 42.85 52.96 10.75
C LYS A 482 43.05 54.45 10.53
N GLU A 483 44.29 54.86 10.24
CA GLU A 483 44.62 56.28 10.07
C GLU A 483 44.25 56.82 8.69
N LEU A 484 44.42 56.00 7.64
CA LEU A 484 44.26 56.41 6.24
C LEU A 484 42.93 56.00 5.63
N GLY A 485 42.26 54.97 6.17
CA GLY A 485 41.06 54.36 5.59
C GLY A 485 41.33 53.53 4.32
N ASP A 486 42.60 53.32 3.98
CA ASP A 486 43.00 52.53 2.81
C ASP A 486 42.91 51.04 3.12
N VAL A 487 42.39 50.25 2.18
CA VAL A 487 42.46 48.79 2.29
C VAL A 487 43.90 48.34 1.99
N ARG A 488 44.41 47.43 2.81
CA ARG A 488 45.73 46.82 2.69
C ARG A 488 45.59 45.30 2.75
N LEU A 489 46.51 44.62 2.08
CA LEU A 489 46.72 43.20 2.26
C LEU A 489 47.97 42.99 3.11
N LEU A 490 47.79 42.37 4.27
CA LEU A 490 48.88 41.97 5.16
C LEU A 490 49.16 40.48 4.95
N SER A 491 50.43 40.12 4.81
CA SER A 491 50.87 38.74 4.63
C SER A 491 51.84 38.34 5.74
N TYR A 492 51.49 37.33 6.53
CA TYR A 492 52.28 36.84 7.66
C TYR A 492 52.92 35.49 7.35
N SER A 493 54.25 35.43 7.39
CA SER A 493 55.05 34.21 7.23
C SER A 493 55.42 33.63 8.58
N LEU A 494 54.45 32.90 9.10
CA LEU A 494 54.39 32.41 10.46
C LEU A 494 55.54 31.39 10.74
N PRO A 495 56.42 31.60 11.77
CA PRO A 495 56.20 32.34 13.04
C PRO A 495 56.60 33.81 13.04
N GLU A 496 57.05 34.35 11.92
CA GLU A 496 57.35 35.77 11.81
C GLU A 496 56.04 36.56 11.88
N LEU A 497 55.97 37.48 12.85
CA LEU A 497 54.75 38.24 13.18
C LEU A 497 54.73 39.63 12.54
N GLU A 498 55.78 40.00 11.81
CA GLU A 498 55.82 41.24 11.03
C GLU A 498 55.15 41.00 9.66
N PRO A 499 54.10 41.77 9.30
CA PRO A 499 53.44 41.59 8.02
C PRO A 499 54.23 42.22 6.88
N GLU A 500 54.26 41.54 5.74
CA GLU A 500 54.48 42.21 4.46
C GLU A 500 53.18 42.97 4.08
N VAL A 501 53.26 44.29 3.92
CA VAL A 501 52.10 45.15 3.61
C VAL A 501 52.05 45.46 2.11
N LYS A 502 50.89 45.26 1.49
CA LYS A 502 50.63 45.55 0.07
C LYS A 502 49.42 46.47 -0.07
N GLU A 503 49.51 47.43 -1.00
CA GLU A 503 48.34 48.22 -1.39
C GLU A 503 47.24 47.32 -1.96
N TRP A 504 46.00 47.55 -1.55
CA TRP A 504 44.86 46.74 -1.95
C TRP A 504 43.62 47.61 -2.06
N GLU A 505 42.63 47.24 -2.87
CA GLU A 505 41.44 48.09 -3.07
C GLU A 505 40.11 47.32 -3.00
N LEU A 506 40.13 45.99 -2.88
CA LEU A 506 38.97 45.15 -3.21
C LEU A 506 38.67 44.14 -2.10
N SER A 507 37.39 43.91 -1.81
CA SER A 507 36.93 43.14 -0.64
C SER A 507 36.60 41.66 -0.92
N GLY A 508 37.02 41.11 -2.06
CA GLY A 508 36.77 39.72 -2.45
C GLY A 508 37.80 38.72 -1.88
N ASP A 509 37.47 37.42 -1.87
CA ASP A 509 38.39 36.37 -1.39
C ASP A 509 39.66 36.32 -2.25
N ILE A 510 40.82 36.37 -1.59
CA ILE A 510 42.13 36.48 -2.24
C ILE A 510 42.99 35.24 -2.01
N ASN A 511 43.68 34.77 -3.05
CA ASN A 511 44.61 33.65 -2.94
C ASN A 511 46.08 34.09 -2.77
N GLN A 512 46.98 33.14 -2.49
CA GLN A 512 48.43 33.37 -2.32
C GLN A 512 49.15 34.00 -3.51
N THR A 513 48.57 33.90 -4.71
CA THR A 513 49.15 34.49 -5.93
C THR A 513 48.53 35.85 -6.26
N LEU A 514 47.82 36.44 -5.28
CA LEU A 514 47.12 37.73 -5.34
C LEU A 514 45.98 37.75 -6.34
N HIS A 515 45.38 36.59 -6.62
CA HIS A 515 44.16 36.50 -7.41
C HIS A 515 42.93 36.60 -6.54
N TRP A 516 41.94 37.30 -7.05
CA TRP A 516 40.62 37.42 -6.47
C TRP A 516 39.59 37.46 -7.59
N TYR A 517 38.31 37.32 -7.23
CA TYR A 517 37.25 37.21 -8.22
C TYR A 517 36.08 38.17 -7.95
N ASP A 518 35.41 38.56 -9.03
CA ASP A 518 34.16 39.30 -9.02
C ASP A 518 33.09 38.51 -9.78
N ILE A 519 31.86 38.52 -9.26
CA ILE A 519 30.76 37.67 -9.74
C ILE A 519 29.63 38.57 -10.26
N GLY A 520 29.36 38.47 -11.56
CA GLY A 520 28.12 38.91 -12.18
C GLY A 520 27.09 37.78 -12.26
N SER A 521 25.91 38.06 -12.84
CA SER A 521 24.83 37.06 -12.91
C SER A 521 25.23 35.75 -13.58
N SER A 522 25.97 35.81 -14.69
CA SER A 522 26.49 34.62 -15.40
C SER A 522 27.95 34.79 -15.81
N ARG A 523 28.69 35.65 -15.11
CA ARG A 523 30.08 35.97 -15.41
C ARG A 523 30.92 35.93 -14.14
N LEU A 524 32.07 35.27 -14.21
CA LEU A 524 33.09 35.31 -13.18
C LEU A 524 34.34 35.98 -13.76
N ASP A 525 34.70 37.14 -13.24
CA ASP A 525 35.95 37.83 -13.60
C ASP A 525 37.03 37.49 -12.59
N ILE A 526 38.20 37.08 -13.07
CA ILE A 526 39.39 36.83 -12.24
C ILE A 526 40.39 37.95 -12.46
N TYR A 527 40.89 38.47 -11.34
CA TYR A 527 41.86 39.55 -11.30
C TYR A 527 43.15 39.09 -10.63
N GLN A 528 44.27 39.73 -10.96
CA GLN A 528 45.52 39.65 -10.20
C GLN A 528 45.92 41.07 -9.82
N GLY A 529 45.93 41.39 -8.52
CA GLY A 529 45.96 42.77 -8.06
C GLY A 529 44.78 43.56 -8.67
N ARG A 530 45.05 44.63 -9.41
CA ARG A 530 44.00 45.44 -10.07
C ARG A 530 43.70 45.02 -11.52
N ASN A 531 44.50 44.12 -12.08
CA ASN A 531 44.40 43.76 -13.49
C ASN A 531 43.45 42.59 -13.65
N ARG A 532 42.41 42.73 -14.48
CA ARG A 532 41.58 41.59 -14.89
C ARG A 532 42.41 40.67 -15.79
N ILE A 533 42.61 39.43 -15.38
CA ILE A 533 43.42 38.46 -16.10
C ILE A 533 42.56 37.47 -16.90
N HIS A 534 41.34 37.18 -16.46
CA HIS A 534 40.47 36.20 -17.09
C HIS A 534 39.01 36.55 -16.83
N SER A 535 38.13 36.10 -17.72
CA SER A 535 36.68 36.28 -17.60
C SER A 535 36.00 35.02 -18.11
N VAL A 536 35.27 34.35 -17.23
CA VAL A 536 34.50 33.15 -17.54
C VAL A 536 33.05 33.58 -17.72
N HIS A 537 32.43 33.18 -18.82
CA HIS A 537 31.00 33.32 -19.03
C HIS A 537 30.34 31.95 -18.98
N LEU A 538 29.30 31.81 -18.16
CA LEU A 538 28.50 30.60 -18.09
C LEU A 538 27.17 30.82 -18.81
N ASP A 539 26.61 29.74 -19.36
CA ASP A 539 25.30 29.77 -20.00
C ASP A 539 24.18 30.02 -18.98
N ASN A 540 24.37 29.53 -17.75
CA ASN A 540 23.44 29.64 -16.64
C ASN A 540 23.88 30.67 -15.59
N GLN A 541 22.92 31.11 -14.76
CA GLN A 541 23.19 32.04 -13.67
C GLN A 541 24.06 31.37 -12.59
N ILE A 542 25.10 32.06 -12.13
CA ILE A 542 25.92 31.67 -10.99
C ILE A 542 25.08 31.83 -9.72
N VAL A 543 24.95 30.74 -8.96
CA VAL A 543 24.26 30.69 -7.67
C VAL A 543 25.22 31.00 -6.54
N SER A 544 26.41 30.39 -6.58
CA SER A 544 27.44 30.49 -5.55
C SER A 544 28.81 30.22 -6.15
N VAL A 545 29.84 30.74 -5.47
CA VAL A 545 31.24 30.44 -5.74
C VAL A 545 31.89 30.14 -4.39
N SER A 546 32.64 29.04 -4.31
CA SER A 546 33.35 28.69 -3.09
C SER A 546 34.51 29.66 -2.81
N ARG A 547 35.05 29.63 -1.59
CA ARG A 547 36.36 30.24 -1.33
C ARG A 547 37.43 29.53 -2.15
N TRP A 548 38.57 30.18 -2.34
CA TRP A 548 39.73 29.52 -2.94
C TRP A 548 40.07 28.23 -2.18
N SER A 549 40.52 27.21 -2.92
CA SER A 549 41.14 26.04 -2.30
C SER A 549 42.30 26.46 -1.38
N PRO A 550 42.70 25.65 -0.40
CA PRO A 550 43.76 26.01 0.56
C PRO A 550 45.11 26.37 -0.04
N ASP A 551 45.44 25.89 -1.25
CA ASP A 551 46.61 26.31 -2.03
C ASP A 551 46.33 27.50 -2.98
N GLY A 552 45.13 28.04 -2.96
CA GLY A 552 44.72 29.14 -3.80
C GLY A 552 44.45 28.79 -5.26
N ARG A 553 44.50 27.52 -5.68
CA ARG A 553 44.47 27.17 -7.09
C ARG A 553 43.07 27.07 -7.68
N TYR A 554 42.12 26.52 -6.93
CA TYR A 554 40.82 26.12 -7.46
C TYR A 554 39.66 26.92 -6.84
N LEU A 555 38.59 27.07 -7.63
CA LEU A 555 37.28 27.55 -7.19
C LEU A 555 36.21 26.61 -7.71
N VAL A 556 35.17 26.40 -6.91
CA VAL A 556 33.95 25.73 -7.34
C VAL A 556 32.90 26.80 -7.62
N ILE A 557 32.25 26.68 -8.77
CA ILE A 557 31.19 27.58 -9.23
C ILE A 557 29.94 26.73 -9.42
N GLU A 558 28.88 27.07 -8.70
CA GLU A 558 27.60 26.37 -8.79
C GLU A 558 26.61 27.25 -9.57
N SER A 559 25.90 26.65 -10.53
CA SER A 559 24.96 27.38 -11.38
C SER A 559 23.55 26.80 -11.32
N ILE A 560 22.56 27.61 -11.72
CA ILE A 560 21.16 27.16 -11.81
C ILE A 560 21.07 26.01 -12.81
N GLY A 561 20.37 24.93 -12.42
CA GLY A 561 20.20 23.74 -13.27
C GLY A 561 21.17 22.60 -12.96
N SER A 562 21.92 22.68 -11.85
CA SER A 562 22.85 21.65 -11.36
C SER A 562 24.09 21.44 -12.22
N GLU A 563 24.41 22.38 -13.12
CA GLU A 563 25.71 22.42 -13.78
C GLU A 563 26.73 23.09 -12.86
N ASN A 564 27.74 22.35 -12.45
CA ASN A 564 28.75 22.81 -11.53
C ASN A 564 30.12 22.78 -12.21
N TRP A 565 30.99 23.71 -11.84
CA TRP A 565 32.26 23.93 -12.53
C TRP A 565 33.41 24.07 -11.54
N LEU A 566 34.57 23.53 -11.91
CA LEU A 566 35.84 23.71 -11.24
C LEU A 566 36.73 24.62 -12.09
N TYR A 567 37.02 25.81 -11.58
CA TYR A 567 37.97 26.73 -12.20
C TYR A 567 39.38 26.46 -11.67
N ASP A 568 40.36 26.31 -12.58
CA ASP A 568 41.79 26.19 -12.27
C ASP A 568 42.50 27.50 -12.61
N ASN A 569 42.97 28.22 -11.60
CA ASN A 569 43.61 29.52 -11.76
C ASN A 569 44.94 29.47 -12.53
N ILE A 570 45.68 28.36 -12.41
CA ILE A 570 47.00 28.25 -13.06
C ILE A 570 46.83 28.02 -14.55
N ASN A 571 45.92 27.11 -14.92
CA ASN A 571 45.67 26.77 -16.31
C ASN A 571 44.62 27.69 -16.96
N GLN A 572 43.96 28.54 -16.17
CA GLN A 572 42.85 29.41 -16.58
C GLN A 572 41.77 28.61 -17.34
N SER A 573 41.47 27.43 -16.80
CA SER A 573 40.57 26.47 -17.43
C SER A 573 39.38 26.21 -16.54
N LEU A 574 38.22 26.02 -17.18
CA LEU A 574 36.99 25.62 -16.52
C LEU A 574 36.71 24.15 -16.85
N THR A 575 36.55 23.32 -15.83
CA THR A 575 36.18 21.90 -15.97
C THR A 575 34.78 21.70 -15.44
N GLN A 576 33.90 21.07 -16.22
CA GLN A 576 32.57 20.70 -15.74
C GLN A 576 32.66 19.56 -14.73
N ILE A 577 31.89 19.66 -13.65
CA ILE A 577 31.71 18.58 -12.68
C ILE A 577 30.43 17.85 -13.10
N ASP A 578 30.58 16.73 -13.82
CA ASP A 578 29.48 15.89 -14.31
C ASP A 578 28.93 14.98 -13.19
N LEU A 579 28.68 15.57 -12.02
CA LEU A 579 28.18 14.87 -10.85
C LEU A 579 27.04 15.68 -10.22
N PRO A 580 25.87 15.07 -10.00
CA PRO A 580 24.78 15.78 -9.34
C PRO A 580 25.16 16.12 -7.90
N GLY A 581 24.55 17.17 -7.38
CA GLY A 581 24.75 17.61 -6.00
C GLY A 581 25.37 18.99 -5.90
N GLN A 582 26.11 19.21 -4.80
CA GLN A 582 26.66 20.51 -4.45
C GLN A 582 27.96 20.43 -3.68
N PHE A 583 28.69 21.55 -3.67
CA PHE A 583 29.92 21.70 -2.91
C PHE A 583 29.67 21.53 -1.41
N ALA A 584 30.51 20.74 -0.75
CA ALA A 584 30.42 20.51 0.69
C ALA A 584 31.51 21.25 1.46
N ALA A 585 32.78 21.01 1.11
CA ALA A 585 33.91 21.62 1.80
C ALA A 585 35.23 21.47 1.02
N TRP A 586 36.18 22.33 1.33
CA TRP A 586 37.60 22.11 1.03
C TRP A 586 38.31 21.43 2.20
N GLY A 587 39.08 20.37 1.93
CA GLY A 587 40.08 19.83 2.86
C GLY A 587 41.44 20.50 2.70
N SER A 588 42.25 20.59 3.75
CA SER A 588 43.49 21.41 3.73
C SER A 588 44.58 20.93 2.74
N GLY A 589 44.45 19.72 2.17
CA GLY A 589 45.28 19.22 1.07
C GLY A 589 44.70 19.45 -0.33
N ASN A 590 43.85 20.48 -0.53
CA ASN A 590 43.07 20.74 -1.75
C ASN A 590 42.11 19.60 -2.13
N GLN A 591 41.65 18.88 -1.13
CA GLN A 591 40.66 17.82 -1.33
C GLN A 591 39.30 18.49 -1.51
N LEU A 592 38.62 18.15 -2.60
CA LEU A 592 37.28 18.64 -2.90
C LEU A 592 36.27 17.65 -2.33
N TYR A 593 35.43 18.09 -1.40
CA TYR A 593 34.33 17.29 -0.86
C TYR A 593 32.99 17.77 -1.42
N TRP A 594 32.12 16.82 -1.74
CA TRP A 594 30.89 17.03 -2.48
C TRP A 594 29.74 16.26 -1.85
N TYR A 595 28.56 16.85 -1.78
CA TYR A 595 27.33 16.17 -1.39
C TYR A 595 26.73 15.50 -2.61
N HIS A 596 26.87 14.19 -2.74
CA HIS A 596 26.26 13.41 -3.80
C HIS A 596 24.88 12.90 -3.35
N PRO A 597 23.78 13.27 -4.02
CA PRO A 597 22.45 12.81 -3.65
C PRO A 597 22.30 11.30 -3.88
N LEU A 598 21.62 10.64 -2.96
CA LEU A 598 21.16 9.25 -3.00
C LEU A 598 19.67 9.24 -2.60
N TRP A 599 18.82 8.73 -3.49
CA TRP A 599 17.36 8.74 -3.30
C TRP A 599 16.80 10.15 -3.03
N GLU A 600 15.66 10.30 -2.35
CA GLU A 600 14.96 11.59 -2.21
C GLU A 600 15.54 12.50 -1.11
N SER A 601 16.23 11.94 -0.12
CA SER A 601 16.57 12.69 1.10
C SER A 601 18.00 12.51 1.59
N ASP A 602 18.77 11.54 1.10
CA ASP A 602 20.13 11.30 1.60
C ASP A 602 21.20 11.89 0.68
N ASN A 603 22.24 12.47 1.28
CA ASN A 603 23.38 13.02 0.58
C ASN A 603 24.67 12.41 1.14
N VAL A 604 25.36 11.63 0.33
CA VAL A 604 26.63 11.00 0.71
C VAL A 604 27.78 11.96 0.42
N LEU A 605 28.68 12.10 1.39
CA LEU A 605 29.89 12.88 1.21
C LEU A 605 30.88 12.10 0.34
N VAL A 606 31.24 12.66 -0.81
CA VAL A 606 32.23 12.08 -1.73
C VAL A 606 33.43 13.01 -1.87
N ARG A 607 34.59 12.42 -2.14
CA ARG A 607 35.81 13.17 -2.44
C ARG A 607 36.06 13.14 -3.94
N LEU A 608 36.21 14.32 -4.54
CA LEU A 608 36.52 14.49 -5.95
C LEU A 608 38.00 14.80 -6.17
N ASN A 609 38.50 14.47 -7.36
CA ASN A 609 39.80 14.95 -7.83
C ASN A 609 39.67 16.34 -8.47
N THR A 610 40.79 16.87 -8.94
CA THR A 610 40.88 18.18 -9.60
C THR A 610 40.29 18.19 -11.03
N ARG A 611 39.61 17.13 -11.44
CA ARG A 611 38.82 17.05 -12.69
C ARG A 611 37.32 16.90 -12.41
N GLY A 612 36.90 16.91 -11.13
CA GLY A 612 35.52 16.67 -10.74
C GLY A 612 35.12 15.19 -10.70
N GLU A 613 36.05 14.25 -10.90
CA GLU A 613 35.76 12.82 -10.87
C GLU A 613 35.81 12.27 -9.43
N VAL A 614 34.92 11.33 -9.10
CA VAL A 614 34.86 10.70 -7.77
C VAL A 614 36.12 9.85 -7.52
N VAL A 615 36.84 10.18 -6.45
CA VAL A 615 38.01 9.41 -5.96
C VAL A 615 37.60 8.41 -4.89
N SER A 616 36.67 8.78 -4.01
CA SER A 616 36.21 7.91 -2.93
C SER A 616 34.87 8.38 -2.37
N TYR A 617 33.99 7.43 -2.10
CA TYR A 617 32.77 7.62 -1.32
C TYR A 617 33.10 7.48 0.16
N LEU A 618 32.82 8.51 0.96
CA LEU A 618 33.09 8.49 2.40
C LEU A 618 31.86 7.98 3.14
N PRO A 619 32.03 7.28 4.28
CA PRO A 619 30.91 6.76 5.06
C PRO A 619 30.24 7.87 5.89
N TYR A 620 29.84 8.97 5.24
CA TYR A 620 29.07 10.05 5.85
C TYR A 620 27.89 10.38 4.93
N SER A 621 26.67 10.24 5.45
CA SER A 621 25.43 10.58 4.77
C SER A 621 24.61 11.57 5.61
N PHE A 622 23.99 12.54 4.95
CA PHE A 622 23.21 13.59 5.61
C PHE A 622 21.84 13.73 4.94
N SER A 623 20.79 13.89 5.75
CA SER A 623 19.44 14.13 5.26
C SER A 623 19.24 15.52 4.65
N VAL A 624 20.18 16.43 4.93
CA VAL A 624 20.23 17.80 4.41
C VAL A 624 21.67 18.19 4.19
N THR A 625 21.90 19.15 3.29
CA THR A 625 23.23 19.72 3.08
C THR A 625 23.54 20.79 4.13
N HIS A 626 24.75 20.79 4.66
CA HIS A 626 25.18 21.75 5.68
C HIS A 626 26.20 22.74 5.12
N TYR A 627 25.99 24.03 5.40
CA TYR A 627 26.88 25.10 4.92
C TYR A 627 28.23 25.15 5.66
N ASP A 628 28.25 24.76 6.95
CA ASP A 628 29.45 24.81 7.81
C ASP A 628 30.10 23.43 8.04
N LEU A 629 30.09 22.57 7.02
CA LEU A 629 30.74 21.26 7.10
C LEU A 629 32.27 21.43 7.05
N SER A 630 32.97 20.78 7.99
CA SER A 630 34.44 20.79 8.09
C SER A 630 34.97 19.36 8.19
N VAL A 631 36.03 19.07 7.44
CA VAL A 631 36.58 17.70 7.27
C VAL A 631 38.08 17.70 7.58
N SER A 632 38.54 16.72 8.37
CA SER A 632 39.97 16.54 8.64
C SER A 632 40.73 16.05 7.40
N ASN A 633 42.05 16.21 7.35
CA ASN A 633 42.86 15.87 6.16
C ASN A 633 42.80 14.40 5.73
N ASN A 634 42.61 13.51 6.69
CA ASN A 634 42.45 12.08 6.45
C ASN A 634 41.00 11.68 6.17
N ALA A 635 40.06 12.63 6.16
CA ALA A 635 38.62 12.41 5.99
C ALA A 635 37.99 11.43 6.98
N ASN A 636 38.63 11.17 8.13
CA ASN A 636 38.10 10.25 9.15
C ASN A 636 37.26 10.96 10.21
N LYS A 637 37.22 12.29 10.20
CA LYS A 637 36.46 13.10 11.13
C LYS A 637 35.77 14.24 10.38
N VAL A 638 34.49 14.42 10.69
CA VAL A 638 33.63 15.44 10.09
C VAL A 638 32.90 16.18 11.22
N VAL A 639 32.82 17.50 11.09
CA VAL A 639 32.14 18.38 12.03
C VAL A 639 31.17 19.26 11.26
N TRP A 640 29.98 19.48 11.82
CA TRP A 640 29.01 20.42 11.29
C TRP A 640 28.11 20.92 12.42
N VAL A 641 27.31 21.93 12.11
CA VAL A 641 26.35 22.53 13.05
C VAL A 641 24.94 22.32 12.49
N VAL A 642 24.02 21.91 13.36
CA VAL A 642 22.58 21.77 13.06
C VAL A 642 21.77 22.10 14.30
N ASP A 643 20.70 22.90 14.15
CA ASP A 643 19.82 23.33 15.24
C ASP A 643 20.56 23.84 16.48
N ASP A 644 21.53 24.73 16.27
CA ASP A 644 22.42 25.30 17.30
C ASP A 644 23.33 24.28 18.04
N GLN A 645 23.39 23.03 17.55
CA GLN A 645 24.17 21.94 18.14
C GLN A 645 25.38 21.59 17.28
N LEU A 646 26.52 21.38 17.96
CA LEU A 646 27.73 20.87 17.35
C LEU A 646 27.63 19.35 17.19
N LYS A 647 27.66 18.88 15.94
CA LYS A 647 27.73 17.47 15.59
C LYS A 647 29.14 17.10 15.18
N TYR A 648 29.54 15.89 15.55
CA TYR A 648 30.84 15.34 15.27
C TYR A 648 30.70 13.89 14.89
N SER A 649 31.31 13.50 13.79
CA SER A 649 31.34 12.10 13.34
C SER A 649 32.75 11.63 13.14
N ARG A 650 32.98 10.38 13.54
CA ARG A 650 34.26 9.69 13.35
C ARG A 650 34.03 8.31 12.77
N ARG A 651 34.90 7.95 11.84
CA ARG A 651 35.03 6.59 11.33
C ARG A 651 35.79 5.71 12.32
#